data_AF-A0A061I684-F1
#
_entry.id   AF-A0A061I684-F1
#
_cell.length_a   1.000
_cell.length_b   1.000
_cell.length_c   1.000
_cell.angle_alpha   90.00
_cell.angle_beta   90.00
_cell.angle_gamma   90.00
#
_symmetry.space_group_name_H-M   'P 1'
#
loop_
_entity.id
_entity.type
_entity.pdbx_description
1 polymer ?
#
loop_
_entity_poly.entity_id
_entity_poly.type
_entity_poly.pdbx_seq_one_letter_code
_entity_poly.pdbx_strand_id
1 'polypeptide(L)'
;MLPFLFLLHIQLAKAFPVPPENLEEENVKTVEKYLQKFYHLPSNQFRSARRNSTMVTEKLKEMQRFFGLAETGKADAATLEMMRKPRCGVPDSGDFMLTPGSPKWTHTNLTYRIINCTPQLSKAAVKTAIEKAFQVWSVASPLTFTELSKGEADINIAFVPREHGDNSPFDGPNGILAHAFQPGQGIGGDTHFDSEETWTQDSRNYNLFLVAAHEFGHSLGLSHSSDPGALMYPNYAYSEPSTYSLPQDDINGIQTLYGPSNSPIQPTGPSTPTACDPHLRFDAITTLRGEIYFFKDKYFWRRHPQLREVELNFISLFWPFLPSGLQAAYEDFDRDLVYLFKGRQYWALRGYDIQRGYPRDISNYGFPSSVQSIDAAVSYSGKTYFFVNNQCWRYDNRRGSMDPGYPRSISSAFPGINFRVDAVFLQDSFFLFFSGPQYFAFNLVTHRVTRNARSNLWLNCPLRCLSDPGVFADRIVCKGQDGFIELREQALTEEAGMKCLLTLLLNFITFSSAFPPDHKDKDGGNDQLAQAYLNQFYSPEVEGSHLVQSGNRSLLDSKLREMQAFFGLAVTGKLDSDTLEIMKVPRCGVPDVGQYGYTLPGWRKTNLTYRIMNYTPDMTRADVDEAIQKALEVWSKVTPLMFTKISKGVADIMIAFRTRVHGWCPRYFDGPLGVLGHAFPPGLGLGGDTHFDEDENWTAKDGGGFNLFLVAAHEFGHSLGLSHSSDQTALMFPNYVSLDPSKYPLSQDDIDGIQSIYGSPPKTPAKPKTNPEPHACTDPGLAMDAITTFRREVMFFKGRHLWRTYSDIADVEFEFIASFWPSLPTDLQAAYENPRDQILVFKDENFWVIRGYAVLSDYPKSIHTLGFPRRVKKIDAAVCDHNTRKTFFFVGIWCWRFDETAQAMDRGFPQRIVKHFPGIGLHVDSAFQHKGFFYFFRGSRQFEYDIKAKNITRVMRTNTWFRCKEPLNSSFNVDIKERAHSIGAVISHHKSLSLFIFSIVHVLTKMYS
;
A
#
# COMPACT_ATOMS: atom_id res chain seq x y z
N MET A 1 42.18 -37.82 -0.99
CA MET A 1 40.98 -38.61 -1.33
C MET A 1 39.99 -38.51 -0.19
N LEU A 2 38.72 -38.31 -0.54
CA LEU A 2 37.51 -38.25 0.31
C LEU A 2 37.50 -37.11 1.34
N PRO A 3 36.87 -35.97 0.98
CA PRO A 3 35.45 -35.83 1.32
C PRO A 3 34.66 -35.21 0.17
N PHE A 4 33.97 -36.05 -0.58
CA PHE A 4 32.99 -35.67 -1.60
C PHE A 4 31.91 -36.75 -1.53
N LEU A 5 30.99 -36.66 -0.56
CA LEU A 5 29.70 -37.38 -0.46
C LEU A 5 29.13 -37.20 0.96
N PHE A 6 28.65 -36.00 1.27
CA PHE A 6 27.54 -35.80 2.21
C PHE A 6 26.88 -34.44 1.93
N LEU A 7 26.50 -34.25 0.66
CA LEU A 7 25.36 -33.45 0.29
C LEU A 7 24.16 -34.40 0.34
N LEU A 8 23.33 -34.32 1.37
CA LEU A 8 21.88 -34.32 1.20
C LEU A 8 21.21 -33.84 2.48
N HIS A 9 20.34 -32.84 2.31
CA HIS A 9 19.44 -32.21 3.30
C HIS A 9 20.03 -31.03 4.07
N ILE A 10 19.89 -29.83 3.50
CA ILE A 10 19.20 -28.68 4.12
C ILE A 10 18.76 -27.74 2.99
N GLN A 11 17.55 -27.21 3.13
CA GLN A 11 16.73 -26.66 2.08
C GLN A 11 17.22 -25.32 1.50
N LEU A 12 16.93 -25.12 0.21
CA LEU A 12 16.88 -23.83 -0.45
C LEU A 12 15.90 -22.91 0.28
N ALA A 13 16.39 -21.86 0.92
CA ALA A 13 15.59 -20.69 1.28
C ALA A 13 16.21 -19.46 0.61
N LYS A 14 15.65 -19.07 -0.54
CA LYS A 14 15.95 -17.79 -1.19
C LYS A 14 15.28 -16.68 -0.37
N ALA A 15 16.08 -15.80 0.24
CA ALA A 15 15.57 -14.59 0.88
C ALA A 15 15.36 -13.51 -0.19
N PHE A 16 14.10 -13.14 -0.42
CA PHE A 16 13.71 -11.98 -1.22
C PHE A 16 13.73 -10.73 -0.32
N PRO A 17 14.16 -9.56 -0.82
CA PRO A 17 14.18 -8.33 -0.04
C PRO A 17 12.74 -7.83 0.23
N VAL A 18 12.48 -7.41 1.46
CA VAL A 18 11.16 -6.97 1.95
C VAL A 18 10.95 -5.47 1.65
N PRO A 19 9.78 -5.05 1.13
CA PRO A 19 9.45 -3.63 0.89
C PRO A 19 9.33 -2.81 2.19
N PRO A 20 9.38 -1.47 2.14
CA PRO A 20 9.30 -0.60 3.33
C PRO A 20 7.90 -0.61 3.98
N GLU A 21 7.85 -0.71 5.33
CA GLU A 21 6.63 -0.84 6.15
C GLU A 21 5.54 0.23 5.89
N ASN A 22 5.89 1.49 5.62
CA ASN A 22 4.89 2.57 5.43
C ASN A 22 4.07 2.44 4.14
N LEU A 23 4.70 1.94 3.06
CA LEU A 23 4.01 1.72 1.78
C LEU A 23 3.17 0.44 1.86
N GLU A 24 3.63 -0.56 2.61
CA GLU A 24 2.81 -1.73 2.92
C GLU A 24 1.60 -1.35 3.76
N GLU A 25 1.73 -0.48 4.77
CA GLU A 25 0.60 -0.11 5.63
C GLU A 25 -0.48 0.71 4.89
N GLU A 26 -0.08 1.64 4.01
CA GLU A 26 -1.01 2.38 3.16
C GLU A 26 -1.71 1.44 2.15
N ASN A 27 -0.93 0.56 1.50
CA ASN A 27 -1.49 -0.42 0.56
C ASN A 27 -2.42 -1.41 1.27
N VAL A 28 -2.10 -1.83 2.50
CA VAL A 28 -2.97 -2.68 3.34
C VAL A 28 -4.27 -1.95 3.65
N LYS A 29 -4.21 -0.68 4.05
CA LYS A 29 -5.42 0.14 4.29
C LYS A 29 -6.25 0.34 3.03
N THR A 30 -5.63 0.54 1.87
CA THR A 30 -6.33 0.61 0.57
C THR A 30 -7.05 -0.71 0.27
N VAL A 31 -6.35 -1.84 0.42
CA VAL A 31 -6.90 -3.18 0.16
C VAL A 31 -8.05 -3.49 1.11
N GLU A 32 -7.88 -3.23 2.41
CA GLU A 32 -8.93 -3.48 3.39
C GLU A 32 -10.19 -2.65 3.11
N LYS A 33 -10.06 -1.34 2.85
CA LYS A 33 -11.20 -0.49 2.50
C LYS A 33 -11.89 -0.95 1.21
N TYR A 34 -11.11 -1.31 0.20
CA TYR A 34 -11.64 -1.80 -1.07
C TYR A 34 -12.43 -3.10 -0.88
N LEU A 35 -11.86 -4.08 -0.16
CA LEU A 35 -12.52 -5.35 0.10
C LEU A 35 -13.72 -5.21 1.04
N GLN A 36 -13.68 -4.27 2.00
CA GLN A 36 -14.84 -3.95 2.86
C GLN A 36 -16.00 -3.42 2.02
N LYS A 37 -15.71 -2.49 1.10
CA LYS A 37 -16.73 -1.84 0.29
C LYS A 37 -17.30 -2.74 -0.80
N PHE A 38 -16.45 -3.46 -1.54
CA PHE A 38 -16.87 -4.16 -2.75
C PHE A 38 -16.98 -5.69 -2.63
N TYR A 39 -16.40 -6.29 -1.59
CA TYR A 39 -16.38 -7.75 -1.40
C TYR A 39 -16.93 -8.18 -0.03
N HIS A 40 -17.61 -7.27 0.68
CA HIS A 40 -18.19 -7.49 2.01
C HIS A 40 -17.19 -8.10 3.00
N LEU A 41 -15.93 -7.67 2.95
CA LEU A 41 -14.99 -7.99 4.03
C LEU A 41 -15.59 -7.40 5.32
N PRO A 42 -15.94 -8.22 6.32
CA PRO A 42 -16.51 -7.69 7.55
C PRO A 42 -15.48 -6.73 8.15
N SER A 43 -15.91 -5.52 8.50
CA SER A 43 -15.07 -4.53 9.17
C SER A 43 -14.77 -5.05 10.59
N ASN A 44 -13.83 -5.99 10.70
CA ASN A 44 -13.41 -6.60 11.97
C ASN A 44 -12.14 -5.89 12.42
N GLN A 45 -12.26 -4.96 13.37
CA GLN A 45 -11.09 -4.35 14.02
C GLN A 45 -10.38 -5.31 14.98
N PHE A 46 -11.01 -6.45 15.32
CA PHE A 46 -10.50 -7.42 16.28
C PHE A 46 -10.52 -8.84 15.74
N ARG A 47 -9.52 -9.19 14.91
CA ARG A 47 -9.10 -10.58 14.67
C ARG A 47 -7.59 -10.63 14.67
N SER A 48 -7.01 -11.71 15.23
CA SER A 48 -5.60 -12.04 15.08
C SER A 48 -5.12 -11.74 13.66
N ALA A 49 -3.97 -11.07 13.51
CA ALA A 49 -3.35 -10.76 12.22
C ALA A 49 -3.30 -11.99 11.29
N ARG A 50 -3.24 -13.21 11.85
CA ARG A 50 -3.25 -14.48 11.11
C ARG A 50 -4.62 -14.85 10.52
N ARG A 51 -5.73 -14.54 11.20
CA ARG A 51 -7.12 -14.86 10.77
C ARG A 51 -7.70 -13.74 9.87
N ASN A 52 -7.36 -12.48 10.14
CA ASN A 52 -7.63 -11.36 9.24
C ASN A 52 -6.83 -11.51 7.95
N SER A 53 -5.54 -11.88 8.04
CA SER A 53 -4.74 -12.27 6.86
C SER A 53 -5.42 -13.37 6.05
N THR A 54 -5.94 -14.44 6.65
CA THR A 54 -6.63 -15.49 5.86
C THR A 54 -7.90 -15.01 5.18
N MET A 55 -8.71 -14.17 5.82
CA MET A 55 -9.97 -13.68 5.24
C MET A 55 -9.73 -12.61 4.17
N VAL A 56 -8.80 -11.67 4.43
CA VAL A 56 -8.30 -10.72 3.43
C VAL A 56 -7.71 -11.47 2.25
N THR A 57 -6.90 -12.50 2.49
CA THR A 57 -6.30 -13.33 1.42
C THR A 57 -7.38 -13.99 0.56
N GLU A 58 -8.42 -14.59 1.16
CA GLU A 58 -9.49 -15.24 0.39
C GLU A 58 -10.36 -14.23 -0.37
N LYS A 59 -10.72 -13.09 0.25
CA LYS A 59 -11.43 -12.00 -0.44
C LYS A 59 -10.59 -11.34 -1.52
N LEU A 60 -9.28 -11.27 -1.34
CA LEU A 60 -8.35 -10.76 -2.34
C LEU A 60 -8.21 -11.73 -3.51
N LYS A 61 -8.21 -13.05 -3.27
CA LYS A 61 -8.28 -14.05 -4.35
C LYS A 61 -9.60 -13.98 -5.11
N GLU A 62 -10.72 -13.76 -4.41
CA GLU A 62 -12.02 -13.55 -5.02
C GLU A 62 -12.00 -12.33 -5.95
N MET A 63 -11.42 -11.22 -5.48
CA MET A 63 -11.20 -10.02 -6.29
C MET A 63 -10.26 -10.28 -7.47
N GLN A 64 -9.10 -10.89 -7.24
CA GLN A 64 -8.15 -11.23 -8.30
C GLN A 64 -8.78 -12.11 -9.37
N ARG A 65 -9.54 -13.14 -8.98
CA ARG A 65 -10.28 -13.99 -9.91
C ARG A 65 -11.31 -13.21 -10.71
N PHE A 66 -12.05 -12.31 -10.06
CA PHE A 66 -13.05 -11.47 -10.73
C PHE A 66 -12.42 -10.59 -11.82
N PHE A 67 -11.27 -10.00 -11.51
CA PHE A 67 -10.54 -9.12 -12.45
C PHE A 67 -9.61 -9.88 -13.41
N GLY A 68 -9.55 -11.22 -13.36
CA GLY A 68 -8.66 -12.04 -14.20
C GLY A 68 -7.17 -11.87 -13.89
N LEU A 69 -6.83 -11.44 -12.68
CA LEU A 69 -5.47 -11.33 -12.15
C LEU A 69 -5.02 -12.66 -11.56
N ALA A 70 -3.70 -12.81 -11.38
CA ALA A 70 -3.14 -13.98 -10.72
C ALA A 70 -3.70 -14.11 -9.28
N GLU A 71 -4.30 -15.27 -8.96
CA GLU A 71 -4.91 -15.56 -7.66
C GLU A 71 -3.87 -15.80 -6.54
N THR A 72 -3.02 -14.80 -6.30
CA THR A 72 -1.92 -14.87 -5.34
C THR A 72 -2.38 -14.69 -3.89
N GLY A 73 -3.54 -14.04 -3.69
CA GLY A 73 -4.02 -13.60 -2.39
C GLY A 73 -3.12 -12.54 -1.73
N LYS A 74 -2.26 -11.89 -2.52
CA LYS A 74 -1.37 -10.81 -2.09
C LYS A 74 -1.67 -9.54 -2.88
N ALA A 75 -1.54 -8.39 -2.22
CA ALA A 75 -1.71 -7.08 -2.86
C ALA A 75 -0.46 -6.73 -3.70
N ASP A 76 -0.25 -7.44 -4.79
CA ASP A 76 0.80 -7.15 -5.74
C ASP A 76 0.52 -5.84 -6.51
N ALA A 77 1.52 -5.36 -7.25
CA ALA A 77 1.43 -4.09 -7.96
C ALA A 77 0.25 -4.05 -8.94
N ALA A 78 -0.06 -5.17 -9.62
CA ALA A 78 -1.18 -5.28 -10.53
C ALA A 78 -2.54 -5.21 -9.79
N THR A 79 -2.65 -5.88 -8.64
CA THR A 79 -3.84 -5.83 -7.77
C THR A 79 -4.11 -4.40 -7.28
N LEU A 80 -3.08 -3.72 -6.75
CA LEU A 80 -3.20 -2.34 -6.27
C LEU A 80 -3.47 -1.35 -7.40
N GLU A 81 -2.88 -1.56 -8.57
CA GLU A 81 -3.17 -0.76 -9.77
C GLU A 81 -4.64 -0.90 -10.18
N MET A 82 -5.20 -2.12 -10.12
CA MET A 82 -6.61 -2.36 -10.43
C MET A 82 -7.55 -1.72 -9.40
N MET A 83 -7.23 -1.81 -8.10
CA MET A 83 -8.04 -1.23 -7.01
C MET A 83 -8.11 0.30 -7.01
N ARG A 84 -7.09 0.96 -7.60
CA ARG A 84 -7.02 2.43 -7.66
C ARG A 84 -7.73 3.01 -8.88
N LYS A 85 -8.28 2.18 -9.77
CA LYS A 85 -8.98 2.67 -10.96
C LYS A 85 -10.37 3.21 -10.56
N PRO A 86 -10.84 4.29 -11.20
CA PRO A 86 -12.18 4.81 -10.98
C PRO A 86 -13.22 3.77 -11.38
N ARG A 87 -14.29 3.63 -10.59
CA ARG A 87 -15.23 2.52 -10.76
C ARG A 87 -16.65 2.85 -10.30
N CYS A 88 -17.57 1.93 -10.57
CA CYS A 88 -18.92 1.90 -9.99
C CYS A 88 -18.86 1.63 -8.47
N GLY A 89 -19.77 2.24 -7.72
CA GLY A 89 -19.88 2.15 -6.26
C GLY A 89 -20.57 0.89 -5.75
N VAL A 90 -21.18 0.11 -6.64
CA VAL A 90 -21.88 -1.14 -6.31
C VAL A 90 -20.85 -2.26 -6.00
N PRO A 91 -21.10 -3.15 -5.00
CA PRO A 91 -20.23 -4.29 -4.72
C PRO A 91 -20.11 -5.30 -5.88
N ASP A 92 -18.95 -5.94 -5.99
CA ASP A 92 -18.65 -6.96 -7.02
C ASP A 92 -19.11 -8.36 -6.61
N SER A 93 -19.22 -8.62 -5.31
CA SER A 93 -19.68 -9.90 -4.77
C SER A 93 -20.55 -9.72 -3.53
N GLY A 94 -21.55 -10.58 -3.34
CA GLY A 94 -22.47 -10.55 -2.20
C GLY A 94 -23.82 -9.86 -2.48
N ASP A 95 -24.79 -10.10 -1.60
CA ASP A 95 -26.18 -9.66 -1.74
C ASP A 95 -26.32 -8.13 -1.54
N PHE A 96 -26.02 -7.33 -2.57
CA PHE A 96 -26.58 -5.98 -2.75
C PHE A 96 -28.06 -6.06 -3.18
N MET A 97 -28.75 -7.12 -2.78
CA MET A 97 -30.13 -7.39 -3.13
C MET A 97 -31.02 -6.83 -2.02
N LEU A 98 -31.69 -5.71 -2.30
CA LEU A 98 -32.80 -5.21 -1.45
C LEU A 98 -33.91 -6.27 -1.29
N THR A 99 -33.97 -7.27 -2.17
CA THR A 99 -34.92 -8.39 -2.17
C THR A 99 -34.25 -9.72 -2.52
N PRO A 100 -34.45 -10.81 -1.78
CA PRO A 100 -33.88 -12.12 -2.13
C PRO A 100 -34.34 -12.62 -3.51
N GLY A 101 -33.39 -13.03 -4.35
CA GLY A 101 -33.63 -13.56 -5.71
C GLY A 101 -33.48 -12.49 -6.79
N SER A 102 -32.84 -12.84 -7.91
CA SER A 102 -32.48 -11.96 -9.04
C SER A 102 -33.55 -10.89 -9.34
N PRO A 103 -33.38 -9.65 -8.82
CA PRO A 103 -34.44 -8.65 -8.84
C PRO A 103 -34.62 -8.15 -10.28
N LYS A 104 -35.86 -8.25 -10.77
CA LYS A 104 -36.25 -7.72 -12.08
C LYS A 104 -37.55 -6.96 -11.96
N TRP A 105 -37.69 -5.92 -12.76
CA TRP A 105 -38.97 -5.21 -12.89
C TRP A 105 -40.08 -6.14 -13.37
N THR A 106 -41.26 -6.02 -12.76
CA THR A 106 -42.46 -6.80 -13.12
C THR A 106 -43.10 -6.34 -14.43
N HIS A 107 -42.79 -5.11 -14.84
CA HIS A 107 -43.30 -4.46 -16.05
C HIS A 107 -42.13 -4.02 -16.94
N THR A 108 -42.41 -3.83 -18.23
CA THR A 108 -41.40 -3.47 -19.24
C THR A 108 -41.46 -2.01 -19.68
N ASN A 109 -42.52 -1.27 -19.31
CA ASN A 109 -42.62 0.16 -19.56
C ASN A 109 -42.22 0.93 -18.30
N LEU A 110 -40.93 1.21 -18.17
CA LEU A 110 -40.34 1.85 -17.03
C LEU A 110 -40.37 3.37 -17.18
N THR A 111 -40.52 4.04 -16.04
CA THR A 111 -40.52 5.50 -15.95
C THR A 111 -39.26 5.97 -15.25
N TYR A 112 -38.69 7.08 -15.73
CA TYR A 112 -37.53 7.68 -15.08
C TYR A 112 -37.71 9.18 -14.88
N ARG A 113 -37.00 9.75 -13.91
CA ARG A 113 -37.06 11.17 -13.61
C ARG A 113 -35.68 11.72 -13.25
N ILE A 114 -35.30 12.81 -13.91
CA ILE A 114 -34.09 13.56 -13.56
C ILE A 114 -34.43 14.57 -12.46
N ILE A 115 -33.93 14.33 -11.25
CA ILE A 115 -34.20 15.16 -10.06
C ILE A 115 -33.42 16.47 -10.13
N ASN A 116 -32.13 16.39 -10.44
CA ASN A 116 -31.24 17.53 -10.65
C ASN A 116 -30.22 17.23 -11.75
N CYS A 117 -29.47 18.25 -12.17
CA CYS A 117 -28.43 18.12 -13.20
C CYS A 117 -27.10 18.64 -12.65
N THR A 118 -26.00 18.04 -13.11
CA THR A 118 -24.66 18.60 -12.90
C THR A 118 -24.54 20.00 -13.51
N PRO A 119 -23.90 20.97 -12.82
CA PRO A 119 -23.67 22.31 -13.38
C PRO A 119 -22.62 22.32 -14.52
N GLN A 120 -21.88 21.24 -14.70
CA GLN A 120 -20.76 21.15 -15.65
C GLN A 120 -21.23 20.89 -17.09
N LEU A 121 -22.44 20.33 -17.25
CA LEU A 121 -23.06 20.05 -18.55
C LEU A 121 -24.38 20.83 -18.69
N SER A 122 -24.73 21.18 -19.91
CA SER A 122 -26.05 21.76 -20.16
C SER A 122 -27.15 20.74 -19.85
N LYS A 123 -28.32 21.22 -19.38
CA LYS A 123 -29.47 20.32 -19.10
C LYS A 123 -29.86 19.48 -20.31
N ALA A 124 -29.74 20.04 -21.52
CA ALA A 124 -29.98 19.32 -22.77
C ALA A 124 -28.95 18.20 -22.99
N ALA A 125 -27.65 18.47 -22.75
CA ALA A 125 -26.60 17.47 -22.84
C ALA A 125 -26.79 16.33 -21.84
N VAL A 126 -27.16 16.63 -20.59
CA VAL A 126 -27.49 15.62 -19.58
C VAL A 126 -28.67 14.76 -20.06
N LYS A 127 -29.79 15.39 -20.44
CA LYS A 127 -30.97 14.66 -20.93
C LYS A 127 -30.66 13.77 -22.12
N THR A 128 -29.90 14.26 -23.12
CA THR A 128 -29.47 13.45 -24.26
C THR A 128 -28.57 12.29 -23.86
N ALA A 129 -27.68 12.47 -22.88
CA ALA A 129 -26.82 11.39 -22.40
C ALA A 129 -27.64 10.28 -21.70
N ILE A 130 -28.57 10.68 -20.81
CA ILE A 130 -29.47 9.76 -20.09
C ILE A 130 -30.40 9.01 -21.06
N GLU A 131 -31.00 9.71 -22.03
CA GLU A 131 -31.88 9.10 -23.04
C GLU A 131 -31.12 8.06 -23.88
N LYS A 132 -29.90 8.40 -24.33
CA LYS A 132 -29.03 7.45 -25.05
C LYS A 132 -28.65 6.26 -24.18
N ALA A 133 -28.37 6.46 -22.89
CA ALA A 133 -28.02 5.39 -21.97
C ALA A 133 -29.17 4.37 -21.81
N PHE A 134 -30.41 4.84 -21.66
CA PHE A 134 -31.58 3.94 -21.67
C PHE A 134 -31.79 3.26 -23.03
N GLN A 135 -31.53 3.98 -24.13
CA GLN A 135 -31.67 3.45 -25.47
C GLN A 135 -30.80 2.20 -25.69
N VAL A 136 -29.58 2.18 -25.16
CA VAL A 136 -28.65 1.03 -25.22
C VAL A 136 -29.33 -0.25 -24.74
N TRP A 137 -30.09 -0.19 -23.64
CA TRP A 137 -30.79 -1.35 -23.08
C TRP A 137 -32.10 -1.68 -23.81
N SER A 138 -32.86 -0.66 -24.24
CA SER A 138 -34.12 -0.88 -24.99
C SER A 138 -33.91 -1.54 -26.35
N VAL A 139 -32.75 -1.37 -26.99
CA VAL A 139 -32.44 -1.99 -28.28
C VAL A 139 -32.28 -3.51 -28.15
N ALA A 140 -31.79 -3.98 -27.01
CA ALA A 140 -31.52 -5.40 -26.76
C ALA A 140 -32.66 -6.15 -26.06
N SER A 141 -33.67 -5.44 -25.55
CA SER A 141 -34.72 -5.99 -24.68
C SER A 141 -36.12 -5.46 -25.06
N PRO A 142 -37.23 -5.98 -24.51
CA PRO A 142 -38.56 -5.41 -24.71
C PRO A 142 -38.83 -4.17 -23.84
N LEU A 143 -37.83 -3.66 -23.12
CA LEU A 143 -37.97 -2.53 -22.21
C LEU A 143 -38.18 -1.21 -22.98
N THR A 144 -39.01 -0.36 -22.41
CA THR A 144 -39.29 1.00 -22.88
C THR A 144 -39.17 1.96 -21.71
N PHE A 145 -38.67 3.17 -21.97
CA PHE A 145 -38.35 4.15 -20.94
C PHE A 145 -39.05 5.47 -21.22
N THR A 146 -39.80 5.98 -20.26
CA THR A 146 -40.55 7.22 -20.37
C THR A 146 -40.12 8.23 -19.31
N GLU A 147 -39.68 9.42 -19.73
CA GLU A 147 -39.30 10.49 -18.80
C GLU A 147 -40.54 11.15 -18.18
N LEU A 148 -40.58 11.25 -16.85
CA LEU A 148 -41.61 11.98 -16.12
C LEU A 148 -41.10 13.36 -15.69
N SER A 149 -41.97 14.36 -15.79
CA SER A 149 -41.66 15.73 -15.34
C SER A 149 -41.98 15.97 -13.87
N LYS A 150 -42.92 15.20 -13.28
CA LYS A 150 -43.39 15.29 -11.89
C LYS A 150 -43.93 13.93 -11.44
N GLY A 151 -43.95 13.70 -10.12
CA GLY A 151 -44.40 12.44 -9.51
C GLY A 151 -43.26 11.48 -9.19
N GLU A 152 -43.61 10.34 -8.61
CA GLU A 152 -42.71 9.20 -8.39
C GLU A 152 -42.48 8.47 -9.73
N ALA A 153 -41.24 8.06 -9.98
CA ALA A 153 -40.82 7.28 -11.15
C ALA A 153 -40.22 5.94 -10.68
N ASP A 154 -40.10 4.96 -11.57
CA ASP A 154 -39.41 3.70 -11.26
C ASP A 154 -37.90 3.92 -11.03
N ILE A 155 -37.32 4.94 -11.67
CA ILE A 155 -35.88 5.27 -11.59
C ILE A 155 -35.72 6.78 -11.40
N ASN A 156 -35.33 7.22 -10.20
CA ASN A 156 -34.92 8.60 -9.96
C ASN A 156 -33.42 8.77 -10.19
N ILE A 157 -33.06 9.82 -10.93
CA ILE A 157 -31.67 10.13 -11.28
C ILE A 157 -31.25 11.42 -10.58
N ALA A 158 -30.20 11.34 -9.76
CA ALA A 158 -29.69 12.48 -9.02
C ALA A 158 -28.16 12.59 -9.07
N PHE A 159 -27.67 13.83 -9.06
CA PHE A 159 -26.27 14.20 -8.87
C PHE A 159 -26.09 14.72 -7.45
N VAL A 160 -25.32 14.01 -6.65
CA VAL A 160 -25.22 14.25 -5.20
C VAL A 160 -23.77 14.06 -4.72
N PRO A 161 -23.30 14.83 -3.73
CA PRO A 161 -21.95 14.68 -3.19
C PRO A 161 -21.96 13.79 -1.94
N ARG A 162 -20.88 13.03 -1.72
CA ARG A 162 -20.53 12.33 -0.47
C ARG A 162 -21.72 11.61 0.18
N GLU A 163 -22.05 11.94 1.43
CA GLU A 163 -23.21 11.40 2.14
C GLU A 163 -24.50 12.08 1.64
N HIS A 164 -25.39 11.27 1.07
CA HIS A 164 -26.60 11.75 0.40
C HIS A 164 -27.87 10.99 0.82
N GLY A 165 -27.83 10.29 1.97
CA GLY A 165 -29.04 9.82 2.65
C GLY A 165 -29.49 8.41 2.29
N ASP A 166 -28.65 7.63 1.59
CA ASP A 166 -28.92 6.24 1.18
C ASP A 166 -27.92 5.22 1.78
N ASN A 167 -27.08 5.65 2.72
CA ASN A 167 -25.98 4.87 3.35
C ASN A 167 -24.88 4.40 2.39
N SER A 168 -24.79 4.96 1.18
CA SER A 168 -23.74 4.67 0.20
C SER A 168 -22.94 5.93 -0.13
N PRO A 169 -22.13 6.47 0.80
CA PRO A 169 -21.44 7.74 0.57
C PRO A 169 -20.40 7.64 -0.55
N PHE A 170 -20.35 8.68 -1.38
CA PHE A 170 -19.26 8.91 -2.33
C PHE A 170 -17.98 9.38 -1.63
N ASP A 171 -16.84 9.19 -2.29
CA ASP A 171 -15.49 9.44 -1.78
C ASP A 171 -14.84 10.71 -2.36
N GLY A 172 -15.56 11.45 -3.21
CA GLY A 172 -15.03 12.61 -3.92
C GLY A 172 -14.30 12.20 -5.20
N PRO A 173 -13.47 13.10 -5.78
CA PRO A 173 -13.00 12.92 -7.16
C PRO A 173 -12.12 11.69 -7.43
N ASN A 174 -12.37 11.04 -8.56
CA ASN A 174 -11.64 9.92 -9.20
C ASN A 174 -11.75 8.54 -8.54
N GLY A 175 -12.61 8.37 -7.54
CA GLY A 175 -12.87 7.09 -6.88
C GLY A 175 -14.13 6.44 -7.43
N ILE A 176 -15.24 6.63 -6.71
CA ILE A 176 -16.55 6.10 -7.07
C ILE A 176 -17.30 7.13 -7.89
N LEU A 177 -17.62 6.76 -9.12
CA LEU A 177 -18.23 7.69 -10.08
C LEU A 177 -19.74 7.83 -9.88
N ALA A 178 -20.39 6.72 -9.56
CA ALA A 178 -21.83 6.59 -9.42
C ALA A 178 -22.18 5.26 -8.75
N HIS A 179 -23.44 5.10 -8.35
CA HIS A 179 -24.04 3.81 -8.03
C HIS A 179 -25.53 3.82 -8.34
N ALA A 180 -26.09 2.62 -8.52
CA ALA A 180 -27.52 2.42 -8.69
C ALA A 180 -28.04 1.26 -7.84
N PHE A 181 -29.30 1.38 -7.44
CA PHE A 181 -30.00 0.33 -6.70
C PHE A 181 -30.71 -0.62 -7.66
N GLN A 182 -30.70 -1.90 -7.31
CA GLN A 182 -31.42 -2.95 -8.03
C GLN A 182 -32.94 -2.67 -8.07
N PRO A 183 -33.69 -3.28 -9.01
CA PRO A 183 -35.15 -3.12 -9.12
C PRO A 183 -35.87 -3.38 -7.80
N GLY A 184 -36.77 -2.48 -7.38
CA GLY A 184 -37.45 -2.61 -6.09
C GLY A 184 -38.43 -1.48 -5.77
N GLN A 185 -38.97 -1.52 -4.55
CA GLN A 185 -39.81 -0.44 -4.02
C GLN A 185 -38.95 0.63 -3.35
N GLY A 186 -39.48 1.87 -3.24
CA GLY A 186 -38.76 2.97 -2.61
C GLY A 186 -37.60 3.43 -3.48
N ILE A 187 -36.36 3.32 -2.97
CA ILE A 187 -35.14 3.69 -3.69
C ILE A 187 -34.71 2.65 -4.74
N GLY A 188 -35.42 1.53 -4.87
CA GLY A 188 -35.09 0.48 -5.84
C GLY A 188 -35.19 1.01 -7.27
N GLY A 189 -34.12 0.89 -8.04
CA GLY A 189 -33.99 1.49 -9.37
C GLY A 189 -33.26 2.83 -9.39
N ASP A 190 -33.21 3.57 -8.28
CA ASP A 190 -32.62 4.90 -8.26
C ASP A 190 -31.13 4.89 -8.58
N THR A 191 -30.67 5.94 -9.27
CA THR A 191 -29.30 6.09 -9.74
C THR A 191 -28.72 7.42 -9.24
N HIS A 192 -27.59 7.34 -8.54
CA HIS A 192 -26.87 8.48 -8.02
C HIS A 192 -25.51 8.62 -8.71
N PHE A 193 -25.22 9.85 -9.16
CA PHE A 193 -23.95 10.23 -9.77
C PHE A 193 -23.18 11.15 -8.82
N ASP A 194 -21.88 10.94 -8.62
CA ASP A 194 -21.10 11.82 -7.76
C ASP A 194 -20.97 13.20 -8.41
N SER A 195 -21.54 14.21 -7.75
CA SER A 195 -21.50 15.59 -8.22
C SER A 195 -20.11 16.24 -8.13
N GLU A 196 -19.19 15.67 -7.35
CA GLU A 196 -17.80 16.14 -7.24
C GLU A 196 -16.92 15.67 -8.43
N GLU A 197 -17.42 14.76 -9.27
CA GLU A 197 -16.72 14.31 -10.47
C GLU A 197 -16.79 15.27 -11.64
N THR A 198 -15.79 15.22 -12.52
CA THR A 198 -15.78 16.03 -13.74
C THR A 198 -16.48 15.33 -14.91
N TRP A 199 -17.77 15.64 -15.09
CA TRP A 199 -18.65 15.05 -16.10
C TRP A 199 -18.48 15.68 -17.47
N THR A 200 -18.27 14.85 -18.50
CA THR A 200 -18.04 15.29 -19.88
C THR A 200 -18.87 14.49 -20.89
N GLN A 201 -18.79 14.90 -22.16
CA GLN A 201 -19.38 14.19 -23.31
C GLN A 201 -18.30 13.54 -24.20
N ASP A 202 -17.03 13.68 -23.85
CA ASP A 202 -15.88 13.20 -24.61
C ASP A 202 -14.99 12.30 -23.74
N SER A 203 -13.73 12.11 -24.14
CA SER A 203 -12.76 11.25 -23.45
C SER A 203 -12.06 11.91 -22.25
N ARG A 204 -12.35 13.18 -21.95
CA ARG A 204 -11.76 13.88 -20.80
C ARG A 204 -12.50 13.46 -19.54
N ASN A 205 -11.79 12.94 -18.55
CA ASN A 205 -12.35 12.49 -17.27
C ASN A 205 -13.48 11.45 -17.48
N TYR A 206 -14.71 11.76 -17.07
CA TYR A 206 -15.80 10.78 -17.02
C TYR A 206 -16.95 11.14 -17.96
N ASN A 207 -17.18 10.29 -18.94
CA ASN A 207 -18.27 10.42 -19.90
C ASN A 207 -19.61 10.02 -19.26
N LEU A 208 -20.53 10.98 -19.12
CA LEU A 208 -21.82 10.74 -18.45
C LEU A 208 -22.66 9.65 -19.13
N PHE A 209 -22.61 9.53 -20.46
CA PHE A 209 -23.38 8.50 -21.17
C PHE A 209 -22.91 7.08 -20.82
N LEU A 210 -21.59 6.86 -20.74
CA LEU A 210 -21.04 5.53 -20.43
C LEU A 210 -21.35 5.12 -18.98
N VAL A 211 -21.12 6.03 -18.03
CA VAL A 211 -21.40 5.75 -16.61
C VAL A 211 -22.90 5.55 -16.42
N ALA A 212 -23.75 6.40 -16.98
CA ALA A 212 -25.20 6.23 -16.88
C ALA A 212 -25.68 4.92 -17.52
N ALA A 213 -25.12 4.52 -18.66
CA ALA A 213 -25.47 3.25 -19.28
C ALA A 213 -25.12 2.05 -18.37
N HIS A 214 -23.95 2.08 -17.72
CA HIS A 214 -23.55 1.09 -16.73
C HIS A 214 -24.52 1.05 -15.53
N GLU A 215 -24.75 2.19 -14.88
CA GLU A 215 -25.62 2.25 -13.70
C GLU A 215 -27.06 1.84 -14.01
N PHE A 216 -27.58 2.17 -15.19
CA PHE A 216 -28.90 1.70 -15.60
C PHE A 216 -28.96 0.20 -15.79
N GLY A 217 -27.84 -0.48 -16.08
CA GLY A 217 -27.80 -1.93 -16.03
C GLY A 217 -28.13 -2.46 -14.63
N HIS A 218 -27.59 -1.84 -13.57
CA HIS A 218 -27.95 -2.17 -12.18
C HIS A 218 -29.42 -1.84 -11.87
N SER A 219 -29.91 -0.66 -12.27
CA SER A 219 -31.33 -0.29 -12.14
C SER A 219 -32.27 -1.26 -12.86
N LEU A 220 -31.76 -2.07 -13.79
CA LEU A 220 -32.49 -3.09 -14.54
C LEU A 220 -32.29 -4.51 -14.02
N GLY A 221 -31.49 -4.74 -12.98
CA GLY A 221 -31.31 -6.09 -12.42
C GLY A 221 -29.96 -6.74 -12.72
N LEU A 222 -29.08 -6.09 -13.49
CA LEU A 222 -27.78 -6.65 -13.83
C LEU A 222 -26.78 -6.46 -12.69
N SER A 223 -25.91 -7.44 -12.51
CA SER A 223 -24.75 -7.37 -11.62
C SER A 223 -23.49 -7.04 -12.44
N HIS A 224 -22.40 -6.73 -11.77
CA HIS A 224 -21.12 -6.55 -12.46
C HIS A 224 -20.70 -7.82 -13.22
N SER A 225 -20.13 -7.61 -14.40
CA SER A 225 -19.52 -8.67 -15.21
C SER A 225 -18.02 -8.76 -14.93
N SER A 226 -17.48 -9.98 -14.95
CA SER A 226 -16.02 -10.21 -14.92
C SER A 226 -15.39 -10.12 -16.32
N ASP A 227 -16.19 -9.97 -17.38
CA ASP A 227 -15.68 -9.73 -18.73
C ASP A 227 -15.18 -8.27 -18.81
N PRO A 228 -13.87 -8.01 -18.99
CA PRO A 228 -13.39 -6.63 -19.16
C PRO A 228 -14.06 -5.93 -20.34
N GLY A 229 -14.54 -6.70 -21.34
CA GLY A 229 -15.25 -6.26 -22.53
C GLY A 229 -16.60 -5.61 -22.32
N ALA A 230 -17.24 -5.96 -21.20
CA ALA A 230 -18.62 -5.63 -20.88
C ALA A 230 -18.79 -4.18 -20.43
N LEU A 231 -19.95 -3.60 -20.70
CA LEU A 231 -20.37 -2.34 -20.12
C LEU A 231 -20.49 -2.50 -18.60
N MET A 232 -21.03 -3.62 -18.13
CA MET A 232 -21.19 -3.94 -16.70
C MET A 232 -19.87 -4.30 -16.00
N TYR A 233 -18.71 -4.11 -16.62
CA TYR A 233 -17.42 -4.23 -15.92
C TYR A 233 -17.25 -3.08 -14.91
N PRO A 234 -16.82 -3.33 -13.65
CA PRO A 234 -16.87 -2.31 -12.60
C PRO A 234 -16.00 -1.08 -12.86
N ASN A 235 -14.84 -1.28 -13.48
CA ASN A 235 -13.85 -0.21 -13.69
C ASN A 235 -14.17 0.60 -14.93
N TYR A 236 -14.11 1.93 -14.81
CA TYR A 236 -14.43 2.84 -15.90
C TYR A 236 -13.43 2.73 -17.05
N ALA A 237 -13.92 2.34 -18.22
CA ALA A 237 -13.18 2.33 -19.46
C ALA A 237 -13.86 3.21 -20.51
N TYR A 238 -13.17 4.25 -20.99
CA TYR A 238 -13.70 5.09 -22.06
C TYR A 238 -13.89 4.28 -23.35
N SER A 239 -15.07 4.43 -23.96
CA SER A 239 -15.42 3.96 -25.30
C SER A 239 -16.12 5.08 -26.06
N GLU A 240 -15.76 5.27 -27.33
CA GLU A 240 -16.26 6.38 -28.14
C GLU A 240 -17.79 6.29 -28.36
N PRO A 241 -18.60 7.23 -27.82
CA PRO A 241 -20.06 7.14 -27.85
C PRO A 241 -20.66 7.11 -29.26
N SER A 242 -19.98 7.71 -30.25
CA SER A 242 -20.44 7.75 -31.64
C SER A 242 -20.41 6.40 -32.36
N THR A 243 -19.55 5.48 -31.90
CA THR A 243 -19.41 4.12 -32.45
C THR A 243 -19.77 3.04 -31.43
N TYR A 244 -20.39 3.43 -30.33
CA TYR A 244 -20.67 2.53 -29.22
C TYR A 244 -21.73 1.49 -29.59
N SER A 245 -21.45 0.24 -29.26
CA SER A 245 -22.40 -0.87 -29.34
C SER A 245 -22.33 -1.68 -28.05
N LEU A 246 -23.49 -2.13 -27.57
CA LEU A 246 -23.60 -2.93 -26.37
C LEU A 246 -22.81 -4.25 -26.56
N PRO A 247 -21.84 -4.57 -25.70
CA PRO A 247 -21.10 -5.83 -25.77
C PRO A 247 -22.01 -7.06 -25.65
N GLN A 248 -21.55 -8.17 -26.21
CA GLN A 248 -22.37 -9.39 -26.29
C GLN A 248 -22.69 -9.97 -24.90
N ASP A 249 -21.78 -9.82 -23.93
CA ASP A 249 -22.01 -10.25 -22.54
C ASP A 249 -23.20 -9.51 -21.92
N ASP A 250 -23.27 -8.20 -22.08
CA ASP A 250 -24.38 -7.37 -21.56
C ASP A 250 -25.70 -7.67 -22.28
N ILE A 251 -25.67 -7.91 -23.61
CA ILE A 251 -26.85 -8.34 -24.37
C ILE A 251 -27.38 -9.65 -23.80
N ASN A 252 -26.51 -10.64 -23.57
CA ASN A 252 -26.91 -11.92 -22.99
C ASN A 252 -27.51 -11.74 -21.59
N GLY A 253 -26.89 -10.88 -20.76
CA GLY A 253 -27.36 -10.57 -19.41
C GLY A 253 -28.77 -9.97 -19.40
N ILE A 254 -29.00 -8.88 -20.15
CA ILE A 254 -30.31 -8.21 -20.16
C ILE A 254 -31.41 -9.09 -20.77
N GLN A 255 -31.09 -9.85 -21.80
CA GLN A 255 -32.03 -10.78 -22.44
C GLN A 255 -32.37 -11.97 -21.55
N THR A 256 -31.46 -12.38 -20.67
CA THR A 256 -31.76 -13.41 -19.67
C THR A 256 -32.84 -12.96 -18.69
N LEU A 257 -32.89 -11.65 -18.35
CA LEU A 257 -33.87 -11.10 -17.42
C LEU A 257 -35.21 -10.77 -18.09
N TYR A 258 -35.17 -10.14 -19.27
CA TYR A 258 -36.36 -9.55 -19.91
C TYR A 258 -36.74 -10.19 -21.25
N GLY A 259 -35.90 -11.06 -21.79
CA GLY A 259 -36.05 -11.59 -23.14
C GLY A 259 -35.47 -10.67 -24.23
N PRO A 260 -35.40 -11.19 -25.46
CA PRO A 260 -34.94 -10.41 -26.62
C PRO A 260 -35.91 -9.28 -26.97
N SER A 261 -35.41 -8.27 -27.69
CA SER A 261 -36.26 -7.21 -28.22
C SER A 261 -37.32 -7.76 -29.18
N ASN A 262 -38.42 -7.03 -29.34
CA ASN A 262 -39.47 -7.36 -30.32
C ASN A 262 -39.02 -7.13 -31.79
N SER A 263 -37.77 -6.73 -32.02
CA SER A 263 -37.24 -6.51 -33.37
C SER A 263 -37.00 -7.85 -34.10
N PRO A 264 -37.30 -7.93 -35.40
CA PRO A 264 -37.08 -9.14 -36.19
C PRO A 264 -35.59 -9.47 -36.36
N ILE A 265 -34.71 -8.46 -36.23
CA ILE A 265 -33.26 -8.62 -36.21
C ILE A 265 -32.79 -8.35 -34.79
N GLN A 266 -32.19 -9.36 -34.16
CA GLN A 266 -31.60 -9.21 -32.84
C GLN A 266 -30.25 -8.50 -32.95
N PRO A 267 -29.93 -7.57 -32.03
CA PRO A 267 -28.63 -6.91 -32.03
C PRO A 267 -27.54 -7.92 -31.69
N THR A 268 -26.39 -7.77 -32.36
CA THR A 268 -25.15 -8.48 -32.02
C THR A 268 -24.11 -7.48 -31.56
N GLY A 269 -23.42 -7.83 -30.47
CA GLY A 269 -22.41 -6.99 -29.84
C GLY A 269 -20.99 -7.44 -30.15
N PRO A 270 -19.98 -6.57 -29.93
CA PRO A 270 -18.60 -7.01 -29.90
C PRO A 270 -18.38 -8.01 -28.77
N SER A 271 -17.58 -9.05 -29.03
CA SER A 271 -17.17 -10.04 -28.03
C SER A 271 -15.71 -9.83 -27.64
N THR A 272 -15.37 -10.17 -26.40
CA THR A 272 -14.00 -10.12 -25.91
C THR A 272 -13.13 -11.18 -26.57
N PRO A 273 -11.96 -10.83 -27.13
CA PRO A 273 -11.04 -11.80 -27.72
C PRO A 273 -10.58 -12.85 -26.71
N THR A 274 -10.56 -14.12 -27.12
CA THR A 274 -10.07 -15.22 -26.27
C THR A 274 -8.61 -15.54 -26.57
N ALA A 275 -7.78 -15.61 -25.52
CA ALA A 275 -6.33 -15.83 -25.65
C ALA A 275 -5.97 -17.10 -26.44
N CYS A 276 -6.79 -18.16 -26.31
CA CYS A 276 -6.54 -19.46 -26.94
C CYS A 276 -7.32 -19.71 -28.23
N ASP A 277 -7.89 -18.66 -28.83
CA ASP A 277 -8.44 -18.75 -30.18
C ASP A 277 -7.33 -19.16 -31.18
N PRO A 278 -7.48 -20.26 -31.93
CA PRO A 278 -6.52 -20.66 -32.96
C PRO A 278 -6.38 -19.66 -34.12
N HIS A 279 -7.34 -18.76 -34.29
CA HIS A 279 -7.36 -17.73 -35.33
C HIS A 279 -6.93 -16.34 -34.82
N LEU A 280 -6.47 -16.25 -33.55
CA LEU A 280 -6.03 -15.00 -32.95
C LEU A 280 -4.90 -14.35 -33.76
N ARG A 281 -5.10 -13.09 -34.11
CA ARG A 281 -4.14 -12.20 -34.76
C ARG A 281 -3.97 -10.96 -33.90
N PHE A 282 -2.73 -10.48 -33.77
CA PHE A 282 -2.41 -9.27 -33.03
C PHE A 282 -2.27 -8.08 -33.98
N ASP A 283 -2.71 -6.91 -33.54
CA ASP A 283 -2.61 -5.69 -34.33
C ASP A 283 -1.27 -4.97 -34.10
N ALA A 284 -0.69 -5.10 -32.90
CA ALA A 284 0.66 -4.63 -32.59
C ALA A 284 1.25 -5.43 -31.41
N ILE A 285 2.58 -5.54 -31.33
CA ILE A 285 3.27 -6.16 -30.20
C ILE A 285 4.49 -5.30 -29.87
N THR A 286 4.74 -5.04 -28.59
CA THR A 286 5.95 -4.37 -28.14
C THR A 286 6.37 -4.90 -26.78
N THR A 287 7.61 -4.61 -26.42
CA THR A 287 8.05 -4.69 -25.04
C THR A 287 7.85 -3.35 -24.33
N LEU A 288 7.73 -3.40 -23.00
CA LEU A 288 7.82 -2.24 -22.13
C LEU A 288 8.54 -2.71 -20.86
N ARG A 289 9.78 -2.26 -20.66
CA ARG A 289 10.60 -2.56 -19.46
C ARG A 289 10.68 -4.06 -19.11
N GLY A 290 10.72 -4.91 -20.14
CA GLY A 290 10.86 -6.37 -20.01
C GLY A 290 9.54 -7.15 -20.01
N GLU A 291 8.38 -6.49 -19.97
CA GLU A 291 7.08 -7.12 -20.20
C GLU A 291 6.72 -7.09 -21.67
N ILE A 292 5.85 -8.01 -22.11
CA ILE A 292 5.39 -8.09 -23.49
C ILE A 292 3.91 -7.73 -23.55
N TYR A 293 3.58 -6.78 -24.41
CA TYR A 293 2.22 -6.29 -24.64
C TYR A 293 1.76 -6.72 -26.03
N PHE A 294 0.64 -7.44 -26.09
CA PHE A 294 0.00 -7.88 -27.33
C PHE A 294 -1.30 -7.11 -27.51
N PHE A 295 -1.35 -6.17 -28.46
CA PHE A 295 -2.53 -5.33 -28.69
C PHE A 295 -3.48 -5.98 -29.68
N LYS A 296 -4.78 -5.90 -29.39
CA LYS A 296 -5.85 -6.34 -30.29
C LYS A 296 -7.12 -5.51 -30.10
N ASP A 297 -7.53 -4.79 -31.14
CA ASP A 297 -8.69 -3.92 -31.19
C ASP A 297 -8.63 -2.92 -30.01
N LYS A 298 -9.60 -2.93 -29.10
CA LYS A 298 -9.61 -2.08 -27.90
C LYS A 298 -8.90 -2.71 -26.69
N TYR A 299 -8.34 -3.91 -26.86
CA TYR A 299 -7.77 -4.74 -25.79
C TYR A 299 -6.26 -4.90 -25.92
N PHE A 300 -5.62 -5.34 -24.85
CA PHE A 300 -4.27 -5.87 -24.88
C PHE A 300 -4.08 -7.00 -23.87
N TRP A 301 -3.19 -7.94 -24.20
CA TRP A 301 -2.65 -8.90 -23.26
C TRP A 301 -1.30 -8.43 -22.75
N ARG A 302 -1.11 -8.51 -21.43
CA ARG A 302 0.17 -8.27 -20.76
C ARG A 302 0.75 -9.58 -20.30
N ARG A 303 2.00 -9.85 -20.70
CA ARG A 303 2.76 -11.00 -20.24
C ARG A 303 3.99 -10.55 -19.46
N HIS A 304 4.00 -10.88 -18.17
CA HIS A 304 5.17 -10.70 -17.32
C HIS A 304 6.09 -11.94 -17.39
N PRO A 305 7.42 -11.80 -17.50
CA PRO A 305 8.35 -12.93 -17.62
C PRO A 305 8.30 -13.92 -16.45
N GLN A 306 7.90 -13.46 -15.26
CA GLN A 306 7.87 -14.27 -14.03
C GLN A 306 6.48 -14.85 -13.72
N LEU A 307 5.44 -14.45 -14.45
CA LEU A 307 4.07 -14.94 -14.23
C LEU A 307 3.70 -15.99 -15.29
N ARG A 308 2.91 -16.99 -14.87
CA ARG A 308 2.37 -18.02 -15.77
C ARG A 308 1.09 -17.59 -16.48
N GLU A 309 0.37 -16.63 -15.92
CA GLU A 309 -0.89 -16.16 -16.47
C GLU A 309 -0.68 -14.89 -17.29
N VAL A 310 -1.56 -14.68 -18.27
CA VAL A 310 -1.51 -13.56 -19.19
C VAL A 310 -2.79 -12.76 -18.99
N GLU A 311 -2.63 -11.52 -18.57
CA GLU A 311 -3.74 -10.65 -18.16
C GLU A 311 -4.30 -9.93 -19.39
N LEU A 312 -5.62 -9.98 -19.58
CA LEU A 312 -6.33 -9.25 -20.63
C LEU A 312 -6.93 -7.96 -20.05
N ASN A 313 -6.69 -6.85 -20.72
CA ASN A 313 -7.12 -5.53 -20.26
C ASN A 313 -7.59 -4.65 -21.44
N PHE A 314 -8.32 -3.57 -21.13
CA PHE A 314 -8.64 -2.51 -22.09
C PHE A 314 -7.49 -1.53 -22.23
N ILE A 315 -7.18 -1.13 -23.46
CA ILE A 315 -6.19 -0.08 -23.72
C ILE A 315 -6.57 1.21 -22.99
N SER A 316 -7.86 1.60 -23.01
CA SER A 316 -8.32 2.83 -22.38
C SER A 316 -8.31 2.83 -20.85
N LEU A 317 -8.25 1.64 -20.20
CA LEU A 317 -8.06 1.55 -18.74
C LEU A 317 -6.68 2.04 -18.28
N PHE A 318 -5.68 2.01 -19.18
CA PHE A 318 -4.30 2.40 -18.88
C PHE A 318 -3.89 3.65 -19.65
N TRP A 319 -4.46 3.84 -20.85
CA TRP A 319 -4.17 4.96 -21.72
C TRP A 319 -5.47 5.51 -22.35
N PRO A 320 -6.24 6.33 -21.62
CA PRO A 320 -7.55 6.82 -22.08
C PRO A 320 -7.50 7.60 -23.40
N PHE A 321 -6.37 8.25 -23.70
CA PHE A 321 -6.18 9.05 -24.91
C PHE A 321 -5.57 8.27 -26.08
N LEU A 322 -5.30 6.97 -25.91
CA LEU A 322 -4.88 6.12 -27.03
C LEU A 322 -6.10 5.64 -27.80
N PRO A 323 -6.04 5.65 -29.14
CA PRO A 323 -7.11 5.09 -29.95
C PRO A 323 -7.07 3.56 -29.93
N SER A 324 -8.23 2.92 -30.09
CA SER A 324 -8.34 1.47 -30.31
C SER A 324 -7.73 1.05 -31.65
N GLY A 325 -7.36 -0.22 -31.83
CA GLY A 325 -6.86 -0.76 -33.10
C GLY A 325 -5.51 -0.16 -33.51
N LEU A 326 -4.55 -0.18 -32.57
CA LEU A 326 -3.17 0.21 -32.82
C LEU A 326 -2.55 -0.69 -33.89
N GLN A 327 -1.77 -0.11 -34.81
CA GLN A 327 -1.25 -0.81 -35.98
C GLN A 327 0.22 -1.17 -35.88
N ALA A 328 0.99 -0.45 -35.07
CA ALA A 328 2.37 -0.81 -34.78
C ALA A 328 2.79 -0.26 -33.42
N ALA A 329 3.78 -0.90 -32.80
CA ALA A 329 4.33 -0.49 -31.53
C ALA A 329 5.81 -0.86 -31.47
N TYR A 330 6.66 -0.03 -30.84
CA TYR A 330 8.04 -0.42 -30.53
C TYR A 330 8.58 0.30 -29.30
N GLU A 331 9.52 -0.33 -28.61
CA GLU A 331 10.28 0.25 -27.50
C GLU A 331 11.62 0.80 -27.97
N ASP A 332 11.92 2.04 -27.60
CA ASP A 332 13.24 2.64 -27.66
C ASP A 332 13.90 2.53 -26.28
N PHE A 333 14.67 1.45 -26.10
CA PHE A 333 15.37 1.15 -24.85
C PHE A 333 16.35 2.25 -24.43
N ASP A 334 16.95 2.97 -25.39
CA ASP A 334 17.93 4.02 -25.09
C ASP A 334 17.26 5.26 -24.47
N ARG A 335 15.99 5.50 -24.82
CA ARG A 335 15.22 6.68 -24.37
C ARG A 335 14.18 6.37 -23.29
N ASP A 336 13.95 5.09 -22.99
CA ASP A 336 12.86 4.60 -22.13
C ASP A 336 11.50 5.12 -22.63
N LEU A 337 11.26 4.98 -23.94
CA LEU A 337 10.03 5.40 -24.60
C LEU A 337 9.42 4.27 -25.43
N VAL A 338 8.10 4.10 -25.35
CA VAL A 338 7.33 3.23 -26.24
C VAL A 338 6.56 4.09 -27.24
N TYR A 339 6.74 3.79 -28.53
CA TYR A 339 6.04 4.48 -29.60
C TYR A 339 4.92 3.61 -30.15
N LEU A 340 3.72 4.18 -30.24
CA LEU A 340 2.51 3.50 -30.71
C LEU A 340 1.98 4.23 -31.94
N PHE A 341 1.51 3.49 -32.95
CA PHE A 341 1.12 4.02 -34.25
C PHE A 341 -0.31 3.66 -34.58
N LYS A 342 -1.06 4.65 -35.10
CA LYS A 342 -2.35 4.42 -35.74
C LYS A 342 -2.61 5.47 -36.82
N GLY A 343 -2.91 4.98 -38.02
CA GLY A 343 -3.02 5.81 -39.22
C GLY A 343 -1.74 6.61 -39.43
N ARG A 344 -1.90 7.90 -39.72
CA ARG A 344 -0.77 8.82 -39.89
C ARG A 344 -0.19 9.33 -38.58
N GLN A 345 -0.74 8.95 -37.44
CA GLN A 345 -0.37 9.50 -36.14
C GLN A 345 0.41 8.48 -35.32
N TYR A 346 1.28 9.00 -34.46
CA TYR A 346 1.96 8.20 -33.47
C TYR A 346 2.05 8.93 -32.13
N TRP A 347 2.08 8.15 -31.06
CA TRP A 347 2.19 8.58 -29.67
C TRP A 347 3.51 8.08 -29.09
N ALA A 348 4.06 8.79 -28.11
CA ALA A 348 5.20 8.34 -27.33
C ALA A 348 4.79 8.24 -25.87
N LEU A 349 5.09 7.11 -25.25
CA LEU A 349 4.80 6.78 -23.87
C LEU A 349 6.10 6.68 -23.08
N ARG A 350 6.11 7.20 -21.85
CA ARG A 350 7.14 6.90 -20.84
C ARG A 350 6.42 6.23 -19.67
N GLY A 351 6.52 4.90 -19.56
CA GLY A 351 5.65 4.15 -18.67
C GLY A 351 4.18 4.34 -19.07
N TYR A 352 3.38 4.94 -18.17
CA TYR A 352 1.96 5.21 -18.40
C TYR A 352 1.67 6.60 -18.99
N ASP A 353 2.68 7.49 -19.04
CA ASP A 353 2.48 8.88 -19.44
C ASP A 353 2.70 9.10 -20.94
N ILE A 354 1.66 9.59 -21.62
CA ILE A 354 1.79 10.12 -22.98
C ILE A 354 2.60 11.42 -22.91
N GLN A 355 3.69 11.47 -23.67
CA GLN A 355 4.60 12.61 -23.67
C GLN A 355 3.94 13.87 -24.26
N ARG A 356 4.35 15.05 -23.76
CA ARG A 356 3.84 16.34 -24.26
C ARG A 356 4.17 16.54 -25.73
N GLY A 357 3.21 17.06 -26.49
CA GLY A 357 3.35 17.32 -27.92
C GLY A 357 3.13 16.10 -28.82
N TYR A 358 2.45 15.07 -28.30
CA TYR A 358 1.90 13.95 -29.04
C TYR A 358 0.35 14.00 -29.03
N PRO A 359 -0.34 13.45 -30.05
CA PRO A 359 0.19 12.73 -31.20
C PRO A 359 0.96 13.60 -32.20
N ARG A 360 1.85 12.96 -32.98
CA ARG A 360 2.58 13.59 -34.10
C ARG A 360 2.32 12.83 -35.40
N ASP A 361 2.50 13.49 -36.54
CA ASP A 361 2.36 12.85 -37.85
C ASP A 361 3.63 12.04 -38.20
N ILE A 362 3.45 10.88 -38.83
CA ILE A 362 4.54 10.00 -39.27
C ILE A 362 5.47 10.66 -40.29
N SER A 363 5.04 11.73 -40.98
CA SER A 363 5.92 12.55 -41.82
C SER A 363 7.12 13.12 -41.06
N ASN A 364 7.04 13.26 -39.72
CA ASN A 364 8.16 13.64 -38.88
C ASN A 364 9.32 12.62 -38.91
N TYR A 365 9.06 11.36 -39.24
CA TYR A 365 10.09 10.34 -39.49
C TYR A 365 10.66 10.41 -40.93
N GLY A 366 10.12 11.27 -41.78
CA GLY A 366 10.49 11.39 -43.19
C GLY A 366 9.69 10.47 -44.13
N PHE A 367 8.54 9.94 -43.70
CA PHE A 367 7.66 9.16 -44.58
C PHE A 367 6.98 10.05 -45.63
N PRO A 368 6.85 9.58 -46.89
CA PRO A 368 6.09 10.30 -47.91
C PRO A 368 4.59 10.27 -47.61
N SER A 369 3.84 11.22 -48.19
CA SER A 369 2.38 11.30 -48.05
C SER A 369 1.63 10.07 -48.58
N SER A 370 2.26 9.24 -49.42
CA SER A 370 1.70 7.97 -49.88
C SER A 370 1.58 6.91 -48.78
N VAL A 371 2.39 7.00 -47.72
CA VAL A 371 2.29 6.10 -46.57
C VAL A 371 1.25 6.67 -45.60
N GLN A 372 0.15 5.94 -45.44
CA GLN A 372 -0.98 6.35 -44.57
C GLN A 372 -0.98 5.67 -43.21
N SER A 373 -0.21 4.59 -43.05
CA SER A 373 -0.14 3.76 -41.85
C SER A 373 1.13 2.91 -41.86
N ILE A 374 1.53 2.46 -40.68
CA ILE A 374 2.65 1.56 -40.47
C ILE A 374 2.10 0.24 -39.92
N ASP A 375 2.51 -0.88 -40.50
CA ASP A 375 1.99 -2.21 -40.18
C ASP A 375 2.73 -2.89 -39.03
N ALA A 376 4.02 -2.60 -38.85
CA ALA A 376 4.79 -3.06 -37.70
C ALA A 376 6.05 -2.21 -37.51
N ALA A 377 6.62 -2.21 -36.30
CA ALA A 377 7.85 -1.48 -36.00
C ALA A 377 8.70 -2.21 -34.96
N VAL A 378 10.03 -2.11 -35.05
CA VAL A 378 10.95 -2.62 -34.01
C VAL A 378 12.22 -1.77 -33.98
N SER A 379 12.75 -1.50 -32.78
CA SER A 379 14.03 -0.84 -32.61
C SER A 379 15.13 -1.82 -32.23
N TYR A 380 16.30 -1.68 -32.84
CA TYR A 380 17.47 -2.49 -32.55
C TYR A 380 18.76 -1.73 -32.86
N SER A 381 19.70 -1.71 -31.91
CA SER A 381 21.04 -1.14 -32.08
C SER A 381 21.05 0.31 -32.62
N GLY A 382 20.16 1.17 -32.10
CA GLY A 382 20.04 2.58 -32.50
C GLY A 382 19.40 2.80 -33.88
N LYS A 383 18.82 1.76 -34.48
CA LYS A 383 18.04 1.82 -35.73
C LYS A 383 16.61 1.35 -35.47
N THR A 384 15.65 2.03 -36.07
CA THR A 384 14.24 1.60 -36.03
C THR A 384 13.81 1.12 -37.41
N TYR A 385 13.23 -0.07 -37.47
CA TYR A 385 12.70 -0.68 -38.67
C TYR A 385 11.20 -0.52 -38.69
N PHE A 386 10.66 0.02 -39.79
CA PHE A 386 9.23 0.15 -40.00
C PHE A 386 8.80 -0.71 -41.19
N PHE A 387 7.72 -1.45 -41.03
CA PHE A 387 7.17 -2.34 -42.05
C PHE A 387 5.88 -1.73 -42.58
N VAL A 388 5.80 -1.60 -43.90
CA VAL A 388 4.65 -1.02 -44.61
C VAL A 388 4.40 -1.87 -45.84
N ASN A 389 3.27 -2.58 -45.87
CA ASN A 389 2.94 -3.55 -46.90
C ASN A 389 4.06 -4.60 -47.08
N ASN A 390 4.67 -4.68 -48.26
CA ASN A 390 5.79 -5.57 -48.56
C ASN A 390 7.17 -4.86 -48.52
N GLN A 391 7.23 -3.67 -47.90
CA GLN A 391 8.43 -2.87 -47.81
C GLN A 391 8.85 -2.68 -46.36
N CYS A 392 10.16 -2.65 -46.14
CA CYS A 392 10.79 -2.25 -44.89
C CYS A 392 11.48 -0.90 -45.10
N TRP A 393 11.38 -0.03 -44.11
CA TRP A 393 12.07 1.26 -43.99
C TRP A 393 13.00 1.17 -42.77
N ARG A 394 14.16 1.82 -42.83
CA ARG A 394 15.09 1.86 -41.70
C ARG A 394 15.44 3.30 -41.35
N TYR A 395 15.14 3.68 -40.13
CA TYR A 395 15.37 5.00 -39.58
C TYR A 395 16.59 4.99 -38.65
N ASP A 396 17.44 6.00 -38.78
CA ASP A 396 18.57 6.20 -37.88
C ASP A 396 18.16 7.10 -36.72
N ASN A 397 18.07 6.53 -35.50
CA ASN A 397 17.59 7.24 -34.32
C ASN A 397 18.55 8.37 -33.88
N ARG A 398 19.84 8.27 -34.24
CA ARG A 398 20.86 9.28 -33.90
C ARG A 398 20.88 10.42 -34.91
N ARG A 399 20.80 10.09 -36.20
CA ARG A 399 20.76 11.11 -37.28
C ARG A 399 19.40 11.79 -37.37
N GLY A 400 18.34 11.11 -36.93
CA GLY A 400 16.98 11.61 -37.02
C GLY A 400 16.40 11.55 -38.44
N SER A 401 16.88 10.64 -39.29
CA SER A 401 16.39 10.50 -40.68
C SER A 401 16.53 9.09 -41.24
N MET A 402 15.72 8.76 -42.26
CA MET A 402 15.74 7.48 -42.97
C MET A 402 17.11 7.19 -43.59
N ASP A 403 17.53 5.92 -43.57
CA ASP A 403 18.79 5.50 -44.17
C ASP A 403 18.74 5.50 -45.70
N PRO A 404 19.83 5.93 -46.37
CA PRO A 404 19.93 5.82 -47.83
C PRO A 404 19.72 4.39 -48.31
N GLY A 405 18.99 4.22 -49.41
CA GLY A 405 18.69 2.91 -49.99
C GLY A 405 17.53 2.15 -49.32
N TYR A 406 16.70 2.86 -48.55
CA TYR A 406 15.38 2.42 -48.08
C TYR A 406 14.27 3.28 -48.73
N PRO A 407 13.07 2.72 -49.01
CA PRO A 407 12.59 1.40 -48.62
C PRO A 407 13.21 0.24 -49.41
N ARG A 408 13.26 -0.94 -48.79
CA ARG A 408 13.65 -2.22 -49.42
C ARG A 408 12.52 -3.22 -49.34
N SER A 409 12.50 -4.22 -50.23
CA SER A 409 11.58 -5.36 -50.11
C SER A 409 11.86 -6.12 -48.82
N ILE A 410 10.83 -6.50 -48.06
CA ILE A 410 10.98 -7.26 -46.81
C ILE A 410 11.78 -8.54 -47.05
N SER A 411 11.44 -9.29 -48.10
CA SER A 411 12.13 -10.52 -48.49
C SER A 411 13.63 -10.35 -48.79
N SER A 412 14.03 -9.17 -49.26
CA SER A 412 15.44 -8.86 -49.55
C SER A 412 16.23 -8.49 -48.30
N ALA A 413 15.57 -7.87 -47.31
CA ALA A 413 16.17 -7.47 -46.05
C ALA A 413 16.17 -8.60 -45.00
N PHE A 414 15.13 -9.43 -45.01
CA PHE A 414 14.88 -10.52 -44.07
C PHE A 414 14.54 -11.81 -44.85
N PRO A 415 15.55 -12.57 -45.31
CA PRO A 415 15.33 -13.79 -46.07
C PRO A 415 14.46 -14.80 -45.31
N GLY A 416 13.39 -15.29 -45.95
CA GLY A 416 12.40 -16.18 -45.35
C GLY A 416 11.13 -15.49 -44.85
N ILE A 417 11.10 -14.15 -44.82
CA ILE A 417 9.90 -13.36 -44.51
C ILE A 417 9.35 -12.80 -45.83
N ASN A 418 8.42 -13.54 -46.45
CA ASN A 418 7.84 -13.22 -47.77
C ASN A 418 6.36 -12.80 -47.69
N PHE A 419 5.93 -12.33 -46.53
CA PHE A 419 4.54 -12.00 -46.21
C PHE A 419 4.49 -10.62 -45.55
N ARG A 420 3.28 -10.05 -45.46
CA ARG A 420 3.03 -8.82 -44.72
C ARG A 420 3.22 -9.08 -43.22
N VAL A 421 3.93 -8.19 -42.55
CA VAL A 421 4.19 -8.29 -41.11
C VAL A 421 3.10 -7.53 -40.38
N ASP A 422 2.41 -8.21 -39.46
CA ASP A 422 1.36 -7.62 -38.62
C ASP A 422 1.93 -7.06 -37.31
N ALA A 423 2.96 -7.69 -36.78
CA ALA A 423 3.69 -7.19 -35.62
C ALA A 423 5.11 -7.75 -35.62
N VAL A 424 6.03 -7.04 -34.99
CA VAL A 424 7.38 -7.54 -34.74
C VAL A 424 7.91 -6.98 -33.43
N PHE A 425 8.62 -7.81 -32.66
CA PHE A 425 9.36 -7.33 -31.50
C PHE A 425 10.71 -8.06 -31.39
N LEU A 426 11.61 -7.47 -30.60
CA LEU A 426 12.94 -7.99 -30.34
C LEU A 426 12.95 -8.77 -29.02
N GLN A 427 13.46 -10.00 -29.05
CA GLN A 427 13.74 -10.78 -27.85
C GLN A 427 14.98 -11.67 -28.05
N ASP A 428 15.91 -11.67 -27.10
CA ASP A 428 17.09 -12.55 -27.08
C ASP A 428 17.89 -12.59 -28.40
N SER A 429 18.03 -11.45 -29.08
CA SER A 429 18.68 -11.30 -30.41
C SER A 429 17.91 -11.92 -31.60
N PHE A 430 16.61 -12.18 -31.45
CA PHE A 430 15.71 -12.57 -32.53
C PHE A 430 14.69 -11.46 -32.81
N PHE A 431 14.42 -11.25 -34.09
CA PHE A 431 13.19 -10.59 -34.52
C PHE A 431 12.08 -11.63 -34.62
N LEU A 432 11.03 -11.46 -33.83
CA LEU A 432 9.86 -12.33 -33.84
C LEU A 432 8.79 -11.67 -34.71
N PHE A 433 8.67 -12.11 -35.96
CA PHE A 433 7.70 -11.60 -36.92
C PHE A 433 6.36 -12.32 -36.80
N PHE A 434 5.26 -11.59 -36.67
CA PHE A 434 3.91 -12.12 -36.60
C PHE A 434 3.17 -11.83 -37.90
N SER A 435 2.45 -12.84 -38.40
CA SER A 435 1.60 -12.74 -39.58
C SER A 435 0.41 -13.68 -39.40
N GLY A 436 -0.77 -13.10 -39.19
CA GLY A 436 -1.97 -13.84 -38.83
C GLY A 436 -1.77 -14.67 -37.54
N PRO A 437 -2.20 -15.94 -37.53
CA PRO A 437 -2.09 -16.81 -36.36
C PRO A 437 -0.71 -17.46 -36.18
N GLN A 438 0.33 -17.01 -36.90
CA GLN A 438 1.69 -17.56 -36.85
C GLN A 438 2.75 -16.51 -36.53
N TYR A 439 3.85 -16.95 -35.93
CA TYR A 439 5.08 -16.16 -35.80
C TYR A 439 6.32 -16.90 -36.27
N PHE A 440 7.30 -16.13 -36.70
CA PHE A 440 8.55 -16.57 -37.31
C PHE A 440 9.72 -15.93 -36.57
N ALA A 441 10.59 -16.76 -35.98
CA ALA A 441 11.79 -16.29 -35.29
C ALA A 441 12.96 -16.14 -36.26
N PHE A 442 13.34 -14.90 -36.54
CA PHE A 442 14.45 -14.55 -37.40
C PHE A 442 15.69 -14.23 -36.55
N ASN A 443 16.75 -15.00 -36.74
CA ASN A 443 18.00 -14.80 -36.01
C ASN A 443 18.82 -13.67 -36.65
N LEU A 444 19.14 -12.63 -35.87
CA LEU A 444 19.84 -11.45 -36.36
C LEU A 444 21.33 -11.70 -36.68
N VAL A 445 21.92 -12.79 -36.16
CA VAL A 445 23.32 -13.17 -36.39
C VAL A 445 23.45 -14.04 -37.65
N THR A 446 22.58 -15.06 -37.79
CA THR A 446 22.66 -16.00 -38.92
C THR A 446 21.85 -15.55 -40.14
N HIS A 447 21.03 -14.49 -39.99
CA HIS A 447 20.13 -13.95 -41.02
C HIS A 447 19.19 -15.01 -41.63
N ARG A 448 18.68 -15.92 -40.78
CA ARG A 448 17.75 -16.98 -41.18
C ARG A 448 16.60 -17.14 -40.19
N VAL A 449 15.45 -17.59 -40.69
CA VAL A 449 14.33 -18.03 -39.86
C VAL A 449 14.67 -19.39 -39.25
N THR A 450 14.63 -19.49 -37.92
CA THR A 450 14.99 -20.72 -37.17
C THR A 450 13.78 -21.47 -36.61
N ARG A 451 12.65 -20.79 -36.44
CA ARG A 451 11.43 -21.37 -35.85
C ARG A 451 10.17 -20.73 -36.44
N ASN A 452 9.14 -21.55 -36.64
CA ASN A 452 7.78 -21.16 -36.99
C ASN A 452 6.82 -21.84 -35.99
N ALA A 453 5.89 -21.09 -35.41
CA ALA A 453 4.82 -21.68 -34.59
C ALA A 453 3.60 -20.75 -34.49
N ARG A 454 2.54 -21.20 -33.78
CA ARG A 454 1.32 -20.41 -33.58
C ARG A 454 1.53 -19.21 -32.65
N SER A 455 0.90 -18.08 -32.97
CA SER A 455 0.99 -16.82 -32.22
C SER A 455 0.48 -16.96 -30.79
N ASN A 456 -0.61 -17.70 -30.56
CA ASN A 456 -1.24 -17.88 -29.25
C ASN A 456 -0.42 -18.73 -28.26
N LEU A 457 0.67 -19.40 -28.70
CA LEU A 457 1.62 -20.04 -27.79
C LEU A 457 2.30 -19.02 -26.86
N TRP A 458 2.37 -17.75 -27.29
CA TRP A 458 2.88 -16.67 -26.46
C TRP A 458 1.94 -16.28 -25.32
N LEU A 459 0.68 -16.73 -25.36
CA LEU A 459 -0.34 -16.51 -24.34
C LEU A 459 -0.56 -17.75 -23.44
N ASN A 460 0.40 -18.68 -23.39
CA ASN A 460 0.42 -19.86 -22.51
C ASN A 460 -0.75 -20.86 -22.70
N CYS A 461 -1.27 -20.97 -23.92
CA CYS A 461 -2.32 -21.93 -24.25
C CYS A 461 -1.81 -23.39 -24.28
N PRO A 462 -2.45 -24.34 -23.55
CA PRO A 462 -2.05 -25.74 -23.56
C PRO A 462 -2.30 -26.38 -24.93
N LEU A 463 -1.34 -27.18 -25.40
CA LEU A 463 -1.47 -27.98 -26.62
C LEU A 463 -2.54 -29.08 -26.37
N ARG A 464 -3.71 -28.97 -27.02
CA ARG A 464 -4.70 -30.07 -27.02
C ARG A 464 -4.17 -31.24 -27.85
N CYS A 465 -3.79 -32.36 -27.22
CA CYS A 465 -3.75 -33.66 -27.88
C CYS A 465 -5.16 -34.27 -27.81
N LEU A 466 -5.78 -34.55 -28.96
CA LEU A 466 -7.09 -35.19 -29.05
C LEU A 466 -6.94 -36.68 -28.75
N SER A 467 -7.60 -37.19 -27.71
CA SER A 467 -7.79 -38.62 -27.45
C SER A 467 -9.05 -39.09 -28.19
N ASP A 468 -8.89 -39.99 -29.16
CA ASP A 468 -9.98 -40.68 -29.84
C ASP A 468 -10.45 -41.86 -28.96
N PRO A 469 -11.72 -41.96 -28.55
CA PRO A 469 -12.20 -43.03 -27.67
C PRO A 469 -12.41 -44.31 -28.46
N GLY A 470 -11.33 -45.04 -28.75
CA GLY A 470 -11.46 -46.21 -29.62
C GLY A 470 -10.29 -47.17 -29.76
N VAL A 471 -9.24 -47.17 -28.92
CA VAL A 471 -8.25 -48.26 -28.92
C VAL A 471 -7.66 -48.45 -27.51
N PHE A 472 -7.57 -49.71 -27.06
CA PHE A 472 -6.97 -50.14 -25.80
C PHE A 472 -5.49 -49.69 -25.64
N ALA A 473 -5.20 -49.14 -24.46
CA ALA A 473 -3.95 -49.04 -23.68
C ALA A 473 -2.57 -48.94 -24.37
N ASP A 474 -1.77 -47.99 -23.84
CA ASP A 474 -0.30 -47.88 -23.88
C ASP A 474 0.41 -47.24 -25.10
N ARG A 475 -0.12 -46.14 -25.65
CA ARG A 475 0.70 -45.16 -26.39
C ARG A 475 0.01 -43.80 -26.55
N ILE A 476 0.57 -42.74 -25.98
CA ILE A 476 0.20 -41.36 -26.30
C ILE A 476 1.01 -40.94 -27.54
N VAL A 477 0.34 -40.79 -28.69
CA VAL A 477 0.93 -40.26 -29.93
C VAL A 477 0.27 -38.91 -30.23
N CYS A 478 1.02 -37.80 -30.13
CA CYS A 478 0.57 -36.49 -30.60
C CYS A 478 1.10 -36.29 -32.04
N LYS A 479 0.20 -35.99 -33.00
CA LYS A 479 0.52 -35.82 -34.42
C LYS A 479 0.41 -34.35 -34.82
N GLY A 480 1.48 -33.77 -35.36
CA GLY A 480 1.50 -32.46 -36.03
C GLY A 480 2.27 -32.55 -37.35
N GLN A 481 1.82 -31.81 -38.38
CA GLN A 481 2.53 -31.64 -39.64
C GLN A 481 3.80 -30.83 -39.40
N ASP A 482 4.88 -31.52 -39.03
CA ASP A 482 6.30 -31.22 -39.30
C ASP A 482 7.17 -32.18 -38.48
N GLY A 483 7.19 -33.45 -38.88
CA GLY A 483 8.21 -34.42 -38.44
C GLY A 483 8.12 -34.93 -37.00
N PHE A 484 8.71 -36.10 -36.76
CA PHE A 484 8.78 -36.75 -35.45
C PHE A 484 9.66 -35.92 -34.49
N ILE A 485 9.14 -35.53 -33.33
CA ILE A 485 9.96 -35.20 -32.15
C ILE A 485 9.89 -36.40 -31.20
N GLU A 486 11.00 -37.12 -31.13
CA GLU A 486 11.29 -38.10 -30.10
C GLU A 486 11.66 -37.32 -28.82
N LEU A 487 10.78 -37.32 -27.81
CA LEU A 487 11.20 -36.92 -26.46
C LEU A 487 11.97 -38.08 -25.85
N ARG A 488 13.28 -38.08 -26.09
CA ARG A 488 14.21 -38.96 -25.40
C ARG A 488 14.35 -38.45 -23.96
N GLU A 489 13.77 -39.15 -22.99
CA GLU A 489 14.17 -39.02 -21.60
C GLU A 489 15.66 -39.38 -21.51
N GLN A 490 16.52 -38.38 -21.34
CA GLN A 490 17.85 -38.60 -20.79
C GLN A 490 17.72 -38.72 -19.27
N ALA A 491 17.33 -39.92 -18.85
CA ALA A 491 17.75 -40.45 -17.56
C ALA A 491 19.29 -40.54 -17.58
N LEU A 492 19.96 -39.76 -16.73
CA LEU A 492 21.36 -40.00 -16.37
C LEU A 492 21.37 -40.84 -15.10
N THR A 493 21.53 -42.14 -15.30
CA THR A 493 22.03 -43.09 -14.29
C THR A 493 23.53 -43.29 -14.51
N GLU A 494 24.33 -43.18 -13.45
CA GLU A 494 25.60 -43.91 -13.34
C GLU A 494 25.86 -44.31 -11.88
N GLU A 495 26.46 -45.48 -11.72
CA GLU A 495 26.39 -46.41 -10.60
C GLU A 495 27.52 -46.30 -9.55
N ALA A 496 27.28 -46.99 -8.42
CA ALA A 496 28.18 -47.91 -7.70
C ALA A 496 28.93 -47.45 -6.42
N GLY A 497 28.65 -48.15 -5.29
CA GLY A 497 29.65 -48.40 -4.24
C GLY A 497 29.19 -48.79 -2.82
N MET A 498 29.23 -50.10 -2.50
CA MET A 498 29.34 -50.77 -1.17
C MET A 498 28.12 -50.83 -0.22
N LYS A 499 27.45 -51.99 0.01
CA LYS A 499 27.80 -53.26 0.70
C LYS A 499 27.83 -53.23 2.25
N CYS A 500 26.94 -54.06 2.81
CA CYS A 500 27.12 -55.06 3.90
C CYS A 500 26.80 -54.72 5.38
N LEU A 501 26.03 -55.66 5.96
CA LEU A 501 25.86 -56.06 7.38
C LEU A 501 25.11 -55.05 8.28
N LEU A 502 24.14 -55.40 9.14
CA LEU A 502 23.80 -56.67 9.79
C LEU A 502 22.37 -56.56 10.38
N THR A 503 21.54 -57.58 10.23
CA THR A 503 20.39 -57.86 11.11
C THR A 503 20.84 -58.79 12.23
N LEU A 504 20.64 -58.46 13.51
CA LEU A 504 20.63 -59.46 14.58
C LEU A 504 19.95 -58.97 15.88
N LEU A 505 18.77 -59.55 16.14
CA LEU A 505 18.29 -60.16 17.39
C LEU A 505 18.02 -59.33 18.66
N LEU A 506 16.72 -59.28 18.99
CA LEU A 506 16.05 -59.56 20.27
C LEU A 506 16.91 -59.75 21.53
N ASN A 507 16.53 -59.08 22.63
CA ASN A 507 16.30 -59.72 23.93
C ASN A 507 15.34 -58.87 24.81
N PHE A 508 14.27 -59.53 25.27
CA PHE A 508 13.42 -59.12 26.40
C PHE A 508 14.09 -59.57 27.72
N ILE A 509 13.82 -58.86 28.83
CA ILE A 509 13.22 -59.37 30.09
C ILE A 509 13.50 -58.41 31.29
N THR A 510 12.41 -57.77 31.74
CA THR A 510 11.92 -57.47 33.11
C THR A 510 12.80 -56.79 34.17
N PHE A 511 12.26 -55.76 34.85
CA PHE A 511 11.60 -55.92 36.17
C PHE A 511 10.73 -54.71 36.55
N SER A 512 9.73 -55.01 37.38
CA SER A 512 8.49 -54.29 37.66
C SER A 512 8.56 -53.04 38.55
N SER A 513 7.42 -52.34 38.50
CA SER A 513 6.68 -51.66 39.59
C SER A 513 7.29 -50.43 40.27
N ALA A 514 6.68 -49.27 40.00
CA ALA A 514 5.93 -48.52 41.02
C ALA A 514 5.20 -47.33 40.37
N PHE A 515 3.88 -47.39 40.31
CA PHE A 515 3.05 -46.18 40.30
C PHE A 515 2.97 -45.65 41.74
N PRO A 516 3.14 -44.33 41.93
CA PRO A 516 2.36 -43.57 42.89
C PRO A 516 1.37 -42.64 42.14
N PRO A 517 0.36 -42.12 42.85
CA PRO A 517 -1.01 -42.13 42.35
C PRO A 517 -1.44 -40.85 41.62
N ASP A 518 -2.47 -41.06 40.80
CA ASP A 518 -3.58 -40.16 40.45
C ASP A 518 -3.73 -38.96 41.42
N HIS A 519 -3.50 -37.75 40.90
CA HIS A 519 -4.06 -36.54 41.47
C HIS A 519 -5.30 -36.19 40.64
N LYS A 520 -6.43 -36.76 41.06
CA LYS A 520 -7.76 -36.27 40.68
C LYS A 520 -7.98 -34.85 41.20
N ASP A 521 -8.79 -34.14 40.41
CA ASP A 521 -9.64 -32.99 40.75
C ASP A 521 -8.97 -31.64 41.03
N LYS A 522 -8.59 -30.95 39.94
CA LYS A 522 -8.66 -29.47 39.84
C LYS A 522 -9.13 -28.92 38.48
N ASP A 523 -9.24 -29.73 37.42
CA ASP A 523 -9.55 -29.23 36.07
C ASP A 523 -11.04 -28.84 35.87
N GLY A 524 -11.98 -29.54 36.52
CA GLY A 524 -13.42 -29.33 36.27
C GLY A 524 -13.95 -27.95 36.69
N GLY A 525 -13.39 -27.34 37.74
CA GLY A 525 -13.80 -26.00 38.19
C GLY A 525 -13.18 -24.87 37.36
N ASN A 526 -11.97 -25.08 36.86
CA ASN A 526 -11.26 -24.11 36.02
C ASN A 526 -11.87 -24.03 34.61
N ASP A 527 -12.27 -25.18 34.06
CA ASP A 527 -12.98 -25.24 32.77
C ASP A 527 -14.34 -24.55 32.84
N GLN A 528 -15.06 -24.69 33.95
CA GLN A 528 -16.36 -24.05 34.16
C GLN A 528 -16.24 -22.54 34.34
N LEU A 529 -15.22 -22.08 35.08
CA LEU A 529 -14.88 -20.66 35.21
C LEU A 529 -14.53 -20.05 33.85
N ALA A 530 -13.67 -20.71 33.08
CA ALA A 530 -13.27 -20.25 31.76
C ALA A 530 -14.44 -20.21 30.78
N GLN A 531 -15.33 -21.19 30.83
CA GLN A 531 -16.51 -21.20 29.98
C GLN A 531 -17.50 -20.10 30.35
N ALA A 532 -17.73 -19.83 31.63
CA ALA A 532 -18.56 -18.70 32.08
C ALA A 532 -17.96 -17.36 31.63
N TYR A 533 -16.65 -17.18 31.83
CA TYR A 533 -15.91 -15.98 31.42
C TYR A 533 -16.00 -15.73 29.91
N LEU A 534 -15.75 -16.76 29.10
CA LEU A 534 -15.80 -16.63 27.64
C LEU A 534 -17.23 -16.44 27.10
N ASN A 535 -18.24 -16.98 27.78
CA ASN A 535 -19.63 -16.75 27.41
C ASN A 535 -20.04 -15.30 27.69
N GLN A 536 -19.60 -14.75 28.83
CA GLN A 536 -19.97 -13.41 29.25
C GLN A 536 -19.22 -12.31 28.49
N PHE A 537 -17.92 -12.50 28.22
CA PHE A 537 -17.07 -11.45 27.65
C PHE A 537 -16.67 -11.68 26.19
N TYR A 538 -16.84 -12.91 25.65
CA TYR A 538 -16.33 -13.29 24.32
C TYR A 538 -17.34 -13.98 23.37
N SER A 539 -18.63 -14.04 23.72
CA SER A 539 -19.68 -14.60 22.84
C SER A 539 -20.63 -13.52 22.29
N PRO A 540 -20.96 -13.52 20.99
CA PRO A 540 -22.02 -12.67 20.45
C PRO A 540 -23.38 -13.24 20.86
N GLU A 541 -24.15 -12.47 21.64
CA GLU A 541 -25.52 -12.81 21.99
C GLU A 541 -26.38 -12.90 20.71
N VAL A 542 -26.63 -14.12 20.27
CA VAL A 542 -27.81 -14.47 19.48
C VAL A 542 -28.89 -14.79 20.50
N GLU A 543 -29.94 -13.96 20.54
CA GLU A 543 -31.16 -14.27 21.29
C GLU A 543 -31.68 -15.65 20.86
N GLY A 544 -31.87 -16.54 21.84
CA GLY A 544 -32.65 -17.76 21.67
C GLY A 544 -31.87 -19.07 21.53
N SER A 545 -30.90 -19.37 22.40
CA SER A 545 -30.66 -20.76 22.84
C SER A 545 -29.84 -20.80 24.12
N HIS A 546 -30.53 -21.02 25.25
CA HIS A 546 -29.87 -21.53 26.44
C HIS A 546 -29.27 -22.91 26.12
N LEU A 547 -28.04 -23.13 26.59
CA LEU A 547 -27.22 -24.35 26.53
C LEU A 547 -26.30 -24.46 25.32
N VAL A 548 -25.10 -23.86 25.42
CA VAL A 548 -23.90 -24.41 24.76
C VAL A 548 -23.62 -25.77 25.42
N GLN A 549 -24.24 -26.83 24.93
CA GLN A 549 -23.87 -28.19 25.29
C GLN A 549 -22.45 -28.46 24.78
N SER A 550 -21.50 -28.60 25.72
CA SER A 550 -20.32 -29.51 25.85
C SER A 550 -19.60 -30.12 24.60
N GLY A 551 -19.95 -29.81 23.36
CA GLY A 551 -19.63 -30.64 22.20
C GLY A 551 -18.48 -30.16 21.31
N ASN A 552 -17.95 -28.95 21.50
CA ASN A 552 -16.95 -28.42 20.57
C ASN A 552 -15.77 -27.78 21.31
N ARG A 553 -14.84 -28.61 21.81
CA ARG A 553 -13.54 -28.15 22.35
C ARG A 553 -12.83 -27.17 21.41
N SER A 554 -13.01 -27.32 20.09
CA SER A 554 -12.43 -26.42 19.08
C SER A 554 -12.94 -24.97 19.18
N LEU A 555 -14.18 -24.74 19.63
CA LEU A 555 -14.76 -23.41 19.78
C LEU A 555 -14.29 -22.75 21.08
N LEU A 556 -14.25 -23.51 22.18
CA LEU A 556 -13.71 -23.05 23.46
C LEU A 556 -12.24 -22.68 23.33
N ASP A 557 -11.44 -23.54 22.68
CA ASP A 557 -10.02 -23.28 22.41
C ASP A 557 -9.82 -22.04 21.51
N SER A 558 -10.72 -21.81 20.54
CA SER A 558 -10.67 -20.60 19.69
C SER A 558 -10.97 -19.33 20.49
N LYS A 559 -11.91 -19.39 21.45
CA LYS A 559 -12.28 -18.25 22.28
C LYS A 559 -11.26 -17.97 23.37
N LEU A 560 -10.64 -19.01 23.93
CA LEU A 560 -9.53 -18.86 24.84
C LEU A 560 -8.32 -18.20 24.18
N ARG A 561 -8.02 -18.54 22.91
CA ARG A 561 -6.96 -17.87 22.13
C ARG A 561 -7.25 -16.40 21.87
N GLU A 562 -8.52 -16.03 21.72
CA GLU A 562 -8.96 -14.66 21.53
C GLU A 562 -8.74 -13.84 22.81
N MET A 563 -9.14 -14.39 23.96
CA MET A 563 -8.89 -13.81 25.28
C MET A 563 -7.39 -13.67 25.59
N GLN A 564 -6.59 -14.73 25.38
CA GLN A 564 -5.15 -14.68 25.59
C GLN A 564 -4.46 -13.62 24.72
N ALA A 565 -4.88 -13.48 23.46
CA ALA A 565 -4.34 -12.46 22.57
C ALA A 565 -4.71 -11.04 23.03
N PHE A 566 -5.94 -10.83 23.52
CA PHE A 566 -6.40 -9.54 24.02
C PHE A 566 -5.59 -9.06 25.24
N PHE A 567 -5.32 -9.96 26.20
CA PHE A 567 -4.55 -9.64 27.41
C PHE A 567 -3.03 -9.70 27.23
N GLY A 568 -2.52 -9.97 26.02
CA GLY A 568 -1.09 -10.07 25.73
C GLY A 568 -0.42 -11.32 26.34
N LEU A 569 -1.19 -12.36 26.65
CA LEU A 569 -0.72 -13.64 27.18
C LEU A 569 -0.18 -14.54 26.06
N ALA A 570 0.52 -15.61 26.45
CA ALA A 570 0.93 -16.65 25.51
C ALA A 570 -0.31 -17.31 24.88
N VAL A 571 -0.48 -17.19 23.56
CA VAL A 571 -1.67 -17.66 22.83
C VAL A 571 -1.61 -19.19 22.63
N THR A 572 -1.79 -19.93 23.71
CA THR A 572 -1.69 -21.39 23.75
C THR A 572 -3.02 -22.06 23.39
N GLY A 573 -4.14 -21.37 23.62
CA GLY A 573 -5.49 -21.93 23.58
C GLY A 573 -5.73 -22.99 24.65
N LYS A 574 -4.91 -22.98 25.71
CA LYS A 574 -5.01 -23.86 26.87
C LYS A 574 -5.12 -23.00 28.12
N LEU A 575 -5.84 -23.49 29.12
CA LEU A 575 -5.87 -22.87 30.44
C LEU A 575 -4.51 -23.04 31.12
N ASP A 576 -3.63 -22.07 30.94
CA ASP A 576 -2.41 -21.94 31.74
C ASP A 576 -2.67 -21.09 33.00
N SER A 577 -1.71 -21.12 33.94
CA SER A 577 -1.81 -20.41 35.22
C SER A 577 -2.08 -18.92 35.01
N ASP A 578 -1.40 -18.33 34.03
CA ASP A 578 -1.43 -16.88 33.78
C ASP A 578 -2.80 -16.47 33.21
N THR A 579 -3.39 -17.30 32.33
CA THR A 579 -4.76 -17.12 31.84
C THR A 579 -5.79 -17.18 32.96
N LEU A 580 -5.64 -18.14 33.88
CA LEU A 580 -6.52 -18.29 35.03
C LEU A 580 -6.41 -17.16 36.04
N GLU A 581 -5.22 -16.58 36.22
CA GLU A 581 -5.02 -15.42 37.09
C GLU A 581 -5.74 -14.20 36.52
N ILE A 582 -5.61 -13.94 35.21
CA ILE A 582 -6.31 -12.83 34.54
C ILE A 582 -7.84 -12.99 34.60
N MET A 583 -8.37 -14.20 34.45
CA MET A 583 -9.82 -14.46 34.53
C MET A 583 -10.42 -14.20 35.92
N LYS A 584 -9.59 -14.10 36.97
CA LYS A 584 -10.02 -13.86 38.36
C LYS A 584 -9.85 -12.41 38.80
N VAL A 585 -9.29 -11.55 37.95
CA VAL A 585 -9.12 -10.13 38.28
C VAL A 585 -10.48 -9.43 38.17
N PRO A 586 -10.89 -8.63 39.17
CA PRO A 586 -12.10 -7.83 39.07
C PRO A 586 -12.06 -6.88 37.87
N ARG A 587 -13.18 -6.71 37.17
CA ARG A 587 -13.20 -6.07 35.84
C ARG A 587 -14.52 -5.37 35.51
N CYS A 588 -14.54 -4.68 34.37
CA CYS A 588 -15.76 -4.16 33.74
C CYS A 588 -16.62 -5.30 33.18
N GLY A 589 -17.94 -5.14 33.28
CA GLY A 589 -18.99 -6.07 32.86
C GLY A 589 -19.34 -6.02 31.37
N VAL A 590 -18.75 -5.09 30.63
CA VAL A 590 -18.94 -4.95 29.19
C VAL A 590 -18.10 -6.02 28.45
N PRO A 591 -18.64 -6.67 27.39
CA PRO A 591 -17.89 -7.67 26.63
C PRO A 591 -16.66 -7.09 25.92
N ASP A 592 -15.58 -7.86 25.85
CA ASP A 592 -14.31 -7.45 25.21
C ASP A 592 -14.37 -7.53 23.68
N VAL A 593 -15.33 -8.28 23.13
CA VAL A 593 -15.53 -8.48 21.69
C VAL A 593 -17.02 -8.48 21.31
N GLY A 594 -17.36 -7.97 20.12
CA GLY A 594 -18.74 -7.95 19.59
C GLY A 594 -19.22 -6.55 19.18
N GLN A 595 -20.54 -6.32 19.18
CA GLN A 595 -21.18 -5.04 18.77
C GLN A 595 -20.71 -3.81 19.59
N TYR A 596 -20.00 -4.06 20.69
CA TYR A 596 -19.41 -3.07 21.60
C TYR A 596 -17.86 -3.02 21.53
N GLY A 597 -17.22 -3.82 20.67
CA GLY A 597 -15.79 -3.76 20.34
C GLY A 597 -15.48 -2.79 19.20
N TYR A 598 -16.39 -1.86 18.92
CA TYR A 598 -16.22 -0.74 18.01
C TYR A 598 -16.50 0.54 18.80
N THR A 599 -15.74 1.60 18.58
CA THR A 599 -16.14 2.93 19.02
C THR A 599 -17.45 3.30 18.33
N LEU A 600 -18.54 3.33 19.08
CA LEU A 600 -19.88 3.62 18.57
C LEU A 600 -20.03 5.13 18.31
N PRO A 601 -20.93 5.57 17.41
CA PRO A 601 -21.14 6.99 17.16
C PRO A 601 -21.49 7.69 18.47
N GLY A 602 -20.64 8.64 18.87
CA GLY A 602 -20.81 9.41 20.10
C GLY A 602 -22.11 10.18 20.16
N TRP A 603 -22.38 10.79 21.32
CA TRP A 603 -23.50 11.70 21.46
C TRP A 603 -23.42 12.83 20.41
N ARG A 604 -24.53 13.06 19.69
CA ARG A 604 -24.62 14.16 18.70
C ARG A 604 -24.51 15.56 19.31
N LYS A 605 -24.63 15.66 20.64
CA LYS A 605 -24.53 16.91 21.40
C LYS A 605 -23.31 16.86 22.32
N THR A 606 -22.66 18.01 22.50
CA THR A 606 -21.49 18.13 23.36
C THR A 606 -21.84 18.52 24.80
N ASN A 607 -23.03 19.09 25.04
CA ASN A 607 -23.53 19.33 26.40
C ASN A 607 -24.44 18.19 26.84
N LEU A 608 -23.89 17.33 27.70
CA LEU A 608 -24.54 16.14 28.23
C LEU A 608 -25.01 16.39 29.66
N THR A 609 -26.19 15.86 29.97
CA THR A 609 -26.75 15.88 31.31
C THR A 609 -26.56 14.54 31.99
N TYR A 610 -26.23 14.55 33.28
CA TYR A 610 -26.14 13.32 34.07
C TYR A 610 -26.95 13.41 35.36
N ARG A 611 -27.44 12.26 35.85
CA ARG A 611 -28.22 12.18 37.08
C ARG A 611 -27.87 10.92 37.87
N ILE A 612 -27.55 11.10 39.14
CA ILE A 612 -27.38 10.01 40.10
C ILE A 612 -28.74 9.66 40.68
N MET A 613 -29.18 8.42 40.46
CA MET A 613 -30.50 7.91 40.87
C MET A 613 -30.55 7.52 42.35
N ASN A 614 -29.51 6.84 42.81
CA ASN A 614 -29.32 6.39 44.19
C ASN A 614 -27.82 6.43 44.53
N TYR A 615 -27.50 6.36 45.81
CA TYR A 615 -26.14 6.47 46.32
C TYR A 615 -25.80 5.22 47.12
N THR A 616 -24.57 4.74 46.99
CA THR A 616 -24.02 3.68 47.83
C THR A 616 -23.98 4.10 49.31
N PRO A 617 -24.31 3.21 50.26
CA PRO A 617 -24.15 3.46 51.68
C PRO A 617 -22.68 3.43 52.14
N ASP A 618 -21.75 2.95 51.31
CA ASP A 618 -20.33 2.80 51.66
C ASP A 618 -19.58 4.15 51.71
N MET A 619 -20.11 5.15 51.02
CA MET A 619 -19.51 6.48 50.88
C MET A 619 -20.52 7.57 51.22
N THR A 620 -20.02 8.74 51.66
CA THR A 620 -20.92 9.88 51.83
C THR A 620 -21.42 10.36 50.47
N ARG A 621 -22.63 10.93 50.41
CA ARG A 621 -23.17 11.46 49.15
C ARG A 621 -22.26 12.52 48.50
N ALA A 622 -21.54 13.29 49.33
CA ALA A 622 -20.58 14.27 48.85
C ALA A 622 -19.38 13.62 48.16
N ASP A 623 -18.85 12.53 48.74
CA ASP A 623 -17.72 11.80 48.15
C ASP A 623 -18.12 11.11 46.84
N VAL A 624 -19.34 10.54 46.78
CA VAL A 624 -19.89 9.98 45.53
C VAL A 624 -20.04 11.06 44.47
N ASP A 625 -20.60 12.22 44.83
CA ASP A 625 -20.75 13.35 43.91
C ASP A 625 -19.42 13.85 43.37
N GLU A 626 -18.42 13.97 44.26
CA GLU A 626 -17.07 14.39 43.88
C GLU A 626 -16.38 13.35 42.97
N ALA A 627 -16.52 12.05 43.26
CA ALA A 627 -15.96 10.97 42.45
C ALA A 627 -16.55 10.96 41.04
N ILE A 628 -17.88 11.01 40.92
CA ILE A 628 -18.58 11.04 39.63
C ILE A 628 -18.23 12.29 38.83
N GLN A 629 -18.18 13.45 39.49
CA GLN A 629 -17.81 14.70 38.82
C GLN A 629 -16.38 14.63 38.27
N LYS A 630 -15.42 14.19 39.09
CA LYS A 630 -14.02 14.05 38.66
C LYS A 630 -13.89 13.06 37.49
N ALA A 631 -14.65 11.98 37.50
CA ALA A 631 -14.64 10.98 36.43
C ALA A 631 -15.09 11.58 35.08
N LEU A 632 -16.13 12.42 35.07
CA LEU A 632 -16.56 13.14 33.86
C LEU A 632 -15.58 14.27 33.46
N GLU A 633 -14.90 14.87 34.43
CA GLU A 633 -13.84 15.87 34.17
C GLU A 633 -12.62 15.31 33.44
N VAL A 634 -12.33 14.01 33.62
CA VAL A 634 -11.25 13.33 32.87
C VAL A 634 -11.47 13.43 31.37
N TRP A 635 -12.69 13.17 30.90
CA TRP A 635 -13.05 13.19 29.49
C TRP A 635 -13.26 14.60 28.92
N SER A 636 -13.87 15.51 29.68
CA SER A 636 -14.10 16.90 29.24
C SER A 636 -12.82 17.74 29.16
N LYS A 637 -11.73 17.37 29.83
CA LYS A 637 -10.42 18.04 29.66
C LYS A 637 -9.80 17.85 28.28
N VAL A 638 -10.12 16.73 27.62
CA VAL A 638 -9.52 16.32 26.34
C VAL A 638 -10.51 16.32 25.19
N THR A 639 -11.75 16.76 25.42
CA THR A 639 -12.81 16.89 24.41
C THR A 639 -13.58 18.21 24.57
N PRO A 640 -14.42 18.62 23.60
CA PRO A 640 -15.35 19.73 23.77
C PRO A 640 -16.59 19.38 24.63
N LEU A 641 -16.62 18.22 25.29
CA LEU A 641 -17.77 17.77 26.09
C LEU A 641 -17.94 18.59 27.37
N MET A 642 -19.19 18.87 27.72
CA MET A 642 -19.61 19.57 28.93
C MET A 642 -20.64 18.72 29.65
N PHE A 643 -20.47 18.53 30.96
CA PHE A 643 -21.36 17.70 31.77
C PHE A 643 -22.12 18.54 32.80
N THR A 644 -23.45 18.43 32.80
CA THR A 644 -24.32 19.17 33.72
C THR A 644 -25.13 18.21 34.58
N LYS A 645 -24.98 18.31 35.91
CA LYS A 645 -25.78 17.50 36.85
C LYS A 645 -27.22 18.00 36.92
N ILE A 646 -28.20 17.11 36.79
CA ILE A 646 -29.62 17.42 37.02
C ILE A 646 -30.18 16.62 38.20
N SER A 647 -31.10 17.22 38.95
CA SER A 647 -31.68 16.60 40.15
C SER A 647 -33.04 15.92 39.92
N LYS A 648 -33.72 16.23 38.80
CA LYS A 648 -35.04 15.71 38.42
C LYS A 648 -35.13 15.57 36.89
N GLY A 649 -35.96 14.64 36.41
CA GLY A 649 -36.10 14.34 34.98
C GLY A 649 -35.18 13.21 34.50
N VAL A 650 -35.22 12.91 33.20
CA VAL A 650 -34.35 11.92 32.54
C VAL A 650 -33.13 12.65 31.99
N ALA A 651 -31.94 12.18 32.35
CA ALA A 651 -30.66 12.70 31.88
C ALA A 651 -30.16 11.87 30.69
N ASP A 652 -29.07 12.30 30.05
CA ASP A 652 -28.40 11.51 28.99
C ASP A 652 -27.61 10.34 29.56
N ILE A 653 -27.07 10.51 30.77
CA ILE A 653 -26.35 9.48 31.50
C ILE A 653 -27.05 9.31 32.86
N MET A 654 -27.83 8.23 33.03
CA MET A 654 -28.42 7.88 34.32
C MET A 654 -27.47 6.96 35.07
N ILE A 655 -27.09 7.37 36.29
CA ILE A 655 -26.13 6.65 37.13
C ILE A 655 -26.87 5.98 38.27
N ALA A 656 -26.67 4.68 38.44
CA ALA A 656 -27.32 3.91 39.50
C ALA A 656 -26.39 2.89 40.13
N PHE A 657 -26.54 2.69 41.44
CA PHE A 657 -25.94 1.56 42.14
C PHE A 657 -26.98 0.45 42.25
N ARG A 658 -26.63 -0.79 41.90
CA ARG A 658 -27.56 -1.91 41.79
C ARG A 658 -26.88 -3.19 42.23
N THR A 659 -27.65 -4.14 42.73
CA THR A 659 -27.16 -5.48 43.10
C THR A 659 -27.70 -6.50 42.12
N ARG A 660 -26.85 -7.41 41.64
CA ARG A 660 -27.24 -8.62 40.86
C ARG A 660 -28.20 -8.32 39.70
N VAL A 661 -29.37 -8.96 39.68
CA VAL A 661 -30.43 -8.71 38.69
C VAL A 661 -31.18 -7.44 39.06
N HIS A 662 -31.18 -6.45 38.17
CA HIS A 662 -31.78 -5.15 38.46
C HIS A 662 -32.63 -4.61 37.30
N GLY A 663 -33.93 -4.42 37.57
CA GLY A 663 -34.88 -3.80 36.63
C GLY A 663 -35.06 -4.60 35.33
N TRP A 664 -35.17 -3.88 34.20
CA TRP A 664 -35.23 -4.44 32.84
C TRP A 664 -33.83 -4.49 32.19
N CYS A 665 -32.76 -4.41 32.98
CA CYS A 665 -31.40 -4.45 32.48
C CYS A 665 -31.06 -5.88 32.00
N PRO A 666 -30.58 -6.05 30.76
CA PRO A 666 -30.20 -7.37 30.24
C PRO A 666 -28.90 -7.91 30.84
N ARG A 667 -28.14 -7.08 31.57
CA ARG A 667 -26.88 -7.43 32.22
C ARG A 667 -27.07 -7.54 33.74
N TYR A 668 -26.55 -8.61 34.32
CA TYR A 668 -26.67 -8.92 35.75
C TYR A 668 -25.29 -8.89 36.40
N PHE A 669 -25.21 -8.39 37.64
CA PHE A 669 -23.98 -8.49 38.43
C PHE A 669 -23.83 -9.86 39.11
N ASP A 670 -22.58 -10.25 39.36
CA ASP A 670 -22.17 -11.56 39.88
C ASP A 670 -21.86 -11.57 41.39
N GLY A 671 -21.95 -10.41 42.06
CA GLY A 671 -21.61 -10.25 43.47
C GLY A 671 -20.15 -9.81 43.66
N PRO A 672 -19.60 -9.88 44.89
CA PRO A 672 -18.33 -9.22 45.20
C PRO A 672 -17.12 -9.83 44.48
N LEU A 673 -16.16 -8.97 44.12
CA LEU A 673 -14.86 -9.25 43.49
C LEU A 673 -14.92 -9.76 42.04
N GLY A 674 -16.02 -9.46 41.33
CA GLY A 674 -16.25 -9.87 39.95
C GLY A 674 -16.40 -8.69 38.99
N VAL A 675 -17.62 -8.44 38.55
CA VAL A 675 -18.01 -7.31 37.70
C VAL A 675 -18.27 -6.08 38.57
N LEU A 676 -17.42 -5.05 38.45
CA LEU A 676 -17.51 -3.84 39.27
C LEU A 676 -18.58 -2.85 38.78
N GLY A 677 -18.89 -2.89 37.49
CA GLY A 677 -19.81 -1.98 36.84
C GLY A 677 -19.98 -2.31 35.36
N HIS A 678 -20.96 -1.69 34.73
CA HIS A 678 -21.10 -1.66 33.28
C HIS A 678 -21.83 -0.39 32.84
N ALA A 679 -21.55 0.04 31.61
CA ALA A 679 -22.25 1.14 30.98
C ALA A 679 -22.77 0.79 29.59
N PHE A 680 -23.86 1.45 29.20
CA PHE A 680 -24.44 1.35 27.87
C PHE A 680 -23.91 2.48 26.99
N PRO A 681 -23.65 2.21 25.70
CA PRO A 681 -23.16 3.21 24.77
C PRO A 681 -24.20 4.29 24.46
N PRO A 682 -23.81 5.41 23.82
CA PRO A 682 -24.72 6.48 23.44
C PRO A 682 -25.92 5.96 22.63
N GLY A 683 -27.14 6.34 23.03
CA GLY A 683 -28.36 5.85 22.38
C GLY A 683 -29.66 6.32 23.03
N LEU A 684 -30.79 5.90 22.47
CA LEU A 684 -32.11 6.13 23.08
C LEU A 684 -32.41 5.06 24.15
N GLY A 685 -33.23 5.41 25.14
CA GLY A 685 -33.63 4.47 26.19
C GLY A 685 -32.55 4.34 27.26
N LEU A 686 -31.93 3.16 27.40
CA LEU A 686 -30.82 2.89 28.32
C LEU A 686 -29.47 3.41 27.81
N GLY A 687 -29.41 4.00 26.61
CA GLY A 687 -28.16 4.46 26.03
C GLY A 687 -27.53 5.58 26.87
N GLY A 688 -26.28 5.37 27.29
CA GLY A 688 -25.56 6.24 28.22
C GLY A 688 -25.61 5.80 29.68
N ASP A 689 -26.56 4.96 30.08
CA ASP A 689 -26.77 4.63 31.49
C ASP A 689 -25.59 3.82 32.04
N THR A 690 -25.19 4.15 33.27
CA THR A 690 -24.05 3.54 33.96
C THR A 690 -24.50 2.93 35.27
N HIS A 691 -24.23 1.63 35.44
CA HIS A 691 -24.55 0.89 36.64
C HIS A 691 -23.29 0.44 37.36
N PHE A 692 -23.25 0.65 38.68
CA PHE A 692 -22.18 0.16 39.56
C PHE A 692 -22.73 -0.97 40.45
N ASP A 693 -21.94 -2.01 40.66
CA ASP A 693 -22.35 -3.10 41.54
C ASP A 693 -22.28 -2.68 43.01
N GLU A 694 -23.42 -2.67 43.68
CA GLU A 694 -23.53 -2.32 45.10
C GLU A 694 -23.12 -3.47 46.03
N ASP A 695 -22.92 -4.68 45.49
CA ASP A 695 -22.33 -5.78 46.29
C ASP A 695 -20.81 -5.57 46.51
N GLU A 696 -20.20 -4.57 45.87
CA GLU A 696 -18.78 -4.19 46.00
C GLU A 696 -18.54 -3.11 47.06
N ASN A 697 -17.37 -3.16 47.73
CA ASN A 697 -16.99 -2.19 48.76
C ASN A 697 -16.40 -0.90 48.13
N TRP A 698 -17.22 0.15 48.00
CA TRP A 698 -16.82 1.41 47.35
C TRP A 698 -16.04 2.34 48.28
N THR A 699 -14.94 2.90 47.77
CA THR A 699 -14.05 3.78 48.55
C THR A 699 -13.66 5.04 47.79
N ALA A 700 -13.40 6.13 48.53
CA ALA A 700 -12.92 7.41 47.98
C ALA A 700 -11.38 7.46 47.81
N LYS A 701 -10.64 6.51 48.39
CA LYS A 701 -9.17 6.50 48.48
C LYS A 701 -8.66 5.08 48.34
N ASP A 702 -7.44 4.94 47.84
CA ASP A 702 -6.80 3.63 47.66
C ASP A 702 -6.57 2.95 49.03
N GLY A 703 -7.41 1.96 49.36
CA GLY A 703 -7.30 1.18 50.59
C GLY A 703 -8.53 0.33 50.88
N GLY A 704 -8.39 -0.99 50.76
CA GLY A 704 -9.36 -1.99 51.26
C GLY A 704 -10.65 -2.22 50.43
N GLY A 705 -10.90 -1.43 49.38
CA GLY A 705 -12.05 -1.57 48.47
C GLY A 705 -11.77 -0.98 47.08
N PHE A 706 -12.79 -0.89 46.22
CA PHE A 706 -12.67 -0.38 44.86
C PHE A 706 -12.84 1.14 44.82
N ASN A 707 -12.00 1.83 44.05
CA ASN A 707 -12.03 3.28 43.95
C ASN A 707 -13.14 3.69 42.97
N LEU A 708 -14.21 4.28 43.50
CA LEU A 708 -15.40 4.63 42.71
C LEU A 708 -15.06 5.58 41.55
N PHE A 709 -14.12 6.51 41.75
CA PHE A 709 -13.73 7.44 40.70
C PHE A 709 -13.06 6.73 39.51
N LEU A 710 -12.23 5.70 39.76
CA LEU A 710 -11.56 4.96 38.69
C LEU A 710 -12.54 4.13 37.88
N VAL A 711 -13.40 3.38 38.56
CA VAL A 711 -14.42 2.57 37.89
C VAL A 711 -15.38 3.49 37.14
N ALA A 712 -15.83 4.60 37.74
CA ALA A 712 -16.69 5.55 37.07
C ALA A 712 -16.04 6.19 35.83
N ALA A 713 -14.75 6.54 35.90
CA ALA A 713 -14.05 7.13 34.75
C ALA A 713 -13.96 6.14 33.58
N HIS A 714 -13.72 4.85 33.86
CA HIS A 714 -13.76 3.76 32.87
C HIS A 714 -15.17 3.60 32.28
N GLU A 715 -16.20 3.41 33.12
CA GLU A 715 -17.56 3.17 32.65
C GLU A 715 -18.12 4.36 31.84
N PHE A 716 -17.78 5.60 32.21
CA PHE A 716 -18.16 6.75 31.40
C PHE A 716 -17.50 6.78 30.03
N GLY A 717 -16.33 6.16 29.86
CA GLY A 717 -15.77 5.94 28.54
C GLY A 717 -16.75 5.16 27.64
N HIS A 718 -17.37 4.09 28.14
CA HIS A 718 -18.42 3.36 27.44
C HIS A 718 -19.68 4.20 27.21
N SER A 719 -20.16 4.94 28.22
CA SER A 719 -21.30 5.87 28.06
C SER A 719 -21.07 6.96 27.01
N LEU A 720 -19.80 7.24 26.70
CA LEU A 720 -19.37 8.17 25.67
C LEU A 720 -19.03 7.48 24.33
N GLY A 721 -19.05 6.15 24.27
CA GLY A 721 -18.89 5.37 23.04
C GLY A 721 -17.53 4.69 22.86
N LEU A 722 -16.66 4.70 23.87
CA LEU A 722 -15.40 3.95 23.84
C LEU A 722 -15.63 2.46 24.09
N SER A 723 -14.80 1.62 23.48
CA SER A 723 -14.69 0.19 23.78
C SER A 723 -13.49 -0.08 24.71
N HIS A 724 -13.34 -1.30 25.20
CA HIS A 724 -12.15 -1.67 25.97
C HIS A 724 -10.86 -1.53 25.15
N SER A 725 -9.79 -1.09 25.80
CA SER A 725 -8.44 -1.05 25.24
C SER A 725 -7.67 -2.32 25.61
N SER A 726 -6.77 -2.72 24.72
CA SER A 726 -5.78 -3.79 24.99
C SER A 726 -4.48 -3.26 25.61
N ASP A 727 -4.32 -1.93 25.66
CA ASP A 727 -3.20 -1.29 26.35
C ASP A 727 -3.44 -1.35 27.87
N GLN A 728 -2.58 -2.07 28.59
CA GLN A 728 -2.65 -2.23 30.05
C GLN A 728 -2.45 -0.91 30.81
N THR A 729 -1.98 0.15 30.13
CA THR A 729 -1.81 1.49 30.70
C THR A 729 -3.00 2.42 30.44
N ALA A 730 -3.96 2.01 29.62
CA ALA A 730 -5.17 2.76 29.32
C ALA A 730 -6.21 2.62 30.45
N LEU A 731 -6.95 3.70 30.70
CA LEU A 731 -8.08 3.68 31.61
C LEU A 731 -9.17 2.72 31.13
N MET A 732 -9.35 2.59 29.81
CA MET A 732 -10.30 1.65 29.19
C MET A 732 -9.83 0.19 29.19
N PHE A 733 -8.74 -0.17 29.87
CA PHE A 733 -8.37 -1.57 30.04
C PHE A 733 -9.41 -2.31 30.91
N PRO A 734 -9.90 -3.52 30.53
CA PRO A 734 -11.06 -4.13 31.19
C PRO A 734 -10.84 -4.49 32.65
N ASN A 735 -9.63 -4.90 33.01
CA ASN A 735 -9.32 -5.32 34.38
C ASN A 735 -9.03 -4.11 35.25
N TYR A 736 -9.56 -4.13 36.47
CA TYR A 736 -9.36 -3.06 37.43
C TYR A 736 -7.88 -2.96 37.83
N VAL A 737 -7.28 -1.81 37.58
CA VAL A 737 -5.94 -1.45 38.06
C VAL A 737 -6.07 -0.20 38.92
N SER A 738 -5.57 -0.26 40.16
CA SER A 738 -5.51 0.91 41.05
C SER A 738 -4.44 1.88 40.54
N LEU A 739 -4.86 2.80 39.67
CA LEU A 739 -4.02 3.85 39.09
C LEU A 739 -4.56 5.20 39.54
N ASP A 740 -3.75 6.00 40.25
CA ASP A 740 -4.11 7.38 40.58
C ASP A 740 -3.94 8.28 39.33
N PRO A 741 -5.00 8.84 38.72
CA PRO A 741 -4.94 9.63 37.49
C PRO A 741 -4.30 11.00 37.69
N SER A 742 -4.12 11.42 38.94
CA SER A 742 -3.29 12.59 39.25
C SER A 742 -1.78 12.29 39.18
N LYS A 743 -1.41 11.00 39.19
CA LYS A 743 -0.03 10.50 38.99
C LYS A 743 0.20 9.92 37.60
N TYR A 744 -0.86 9.48 36.91
CA TYR A 744 -0.82 8.96 35.55
C TYR A 744 -1.88 9.66 34.66
N PRO A 745 -1.47 10.57 33.75
CA PRO A 745 -2.43 11.17 32.81
C PRO A 745 -3.05 10.08 31.91
N LEU A 746 -4.25 10.33 31.37
CA LEU A 746 -4.88 9.48 30.35
C LEU A 746 -3.85 9.00 29.33
N SER A 747 -3.91 7.72 28.97
CA SER A 747 -3.00 7.19 27.95
C SER A 747 -3.29 7.88 26.62
N GLN A 748 -2.30 7.87 25.71
CA GLN A 748 -2.52 8.42 24.38
C GLN A 748 -3.64 7.65 23.64
N ASP A 749 -3.81 6.36 23.94
CA ASP A 749 -4.88 5.51 23.41
C ASP A 749 -6.27 5.99 23.86
N ASP A 750 -6.45 6.31 25.15
CA ASP A 750 -7.71 6.87 25.66
C ASP A 750 -8.02 8.24 25.03
N ILE A 751 -6.99 9.08 24.84
CA ILE A 751 -7.11 10.43 24.26
C ILE A 751 -7.48 10.35 22.77
N ASP A 752 -6.77 9.53 22.01
CA ASP A 752 -7.00 9.35 20.58
C ASP A 752 -8.37 8.70 20.35
N GLY A 753 -8.73 7.71 21.17
CA GLY A 753 -10.04 7.07 21.18
C GLY A 753 -11.16 8.09 21.36
N ILE A 754 -11.14 8.88 22.43
CA ILE A 754 -12.24 9.83 22.71
C ILE A 754 -12.27 11.02 21.75
N GLN A 755 -11.10 11.48 21.27
CA GLN A 755 -11.03 12.58 20.31
C GLN A 755 -11.42 12.14 18.90
N SER A 756 -11.28 10.86 18.54
CA SER A 756 -11.84 10.33 17.29
C SER A 756 -13.37 10.47 17.24
N ILE A 757 -14.03 10.45 18.40
CA ILE A 757 -15.49 10.55 18.52
C ILE A 757 -15.95 12.01 18.63
N TYR A 758 -15.35 12.80 19.52
CA TYR A 758 -15.84 14.14 19.86
C TYR A 758 -14.94 15.30 19.39
N GLY A 759 -13.77 15.01 18.81
CA GLY A 759 -12.76 16.00 18.44
C GLY A 759 -11.98 16.55 19.63
N SER A 760 -10.88 17.26 19.35
CA SER A 760 -10.07 17.92 20.39
C SER A 760 -10.72 19.23 20.88
N PRO A 761 -10.42 19.70 22.11
CA PRO A 761 -10.98 20.93 22.64
C PRO A 761 -10.57 22.16 21.81
N PRO A 762 -11.42 23.19 21.68
CA PRO A 762 -11.06 24.42 20.97
C PRO A 762 -9.90 25.13 21.69
N LYS A 763 -8.73 25.18 21.05
CA LYS A 763 -7.54 25.85 21.60
C LYS A 763 -7.62 27.37 21.44
N THR A 764 -7.53 28.08 22.57
CA THR A 764 -7.03 29.47 22.63
C THR A 764 -5.67 29.52 21.89
N PRO A 765 -5.41 30.51 21.02
CA PRO A 765 -4.35 30.40 20.03
C PRO A 765 -2.95 30.47 20.67
N ALA A 766 -2.30 29.32 20.80
CA ALA A 766 -0.85 29.22 20.79
C ALA A 766 -0.44 28.64 19.42
N LYS A 767 0.36 29.41 18.67
CA LYS A 767 0.83 29.06 17.32
C LYS A 767 1.35 27.62 17.25
N PRO A 768 0.89 26.79 16.29
CA PRO A 768 1.58 25.56 15.94
C PRO A 768 2.91 25.90 15.24
N LYS A 769 4.01 25.30 15.67
CA LYS A 769 5.17 25.11 14.81
C LYS A 769 4.82 23.97 13.85
N THR A 770 4.34 24.33 12.67
CA THR A 770 4.49 23.49 11.48
C THR A 770 5.99 23.31 11.22
N ASN A 771 6.47 22.07 11.05
CA ASN A 771 7.76 21.87 10.38
C ASN A 771 7.52 22.22 8.90
N PRO A 772 8.09 23.32 8.38
CA PRO A 772 7.88 23.69 6.99
C PRO A 772 8.56 22.67 6.08
N GLU A 773 8.03 22.50 4.87
CA GLU A 773 8.78 21.85 3.79
C GLU A 773 10.15 22.54 3.65
N PRO A 774 11.26 21.79 3.60
CA PRO A 774 12.58 22.40 3.50
C PRO A 774 12.71 23.09 2.14
N HIS A 775 12.89 24.41 2.14
CA HIS A 775 13.12 25.17 0.91
C HIS A 775 14.60 25.53 0.76
N ALA A 776 15.22 25.02 -0.30
CA ALA A 776 16.65 25.16 -0.62
C ALA A 776 17.17 26.60 -0.59
N CYS A 777 16.32 27.60 -0.90
CA CYS A 777 16.73 29.00 -1.04
C CYS A 777 16.18 29.97 0.02
N THR A 778 15.10 29.62 0.71
CA THR A 778 14.45 30.50 1.69
C THR A 778 14.72 30.10 3.13
N ASP A 779 15.32 28.93 3.38
CA ASP A 779 15.75 28.51 4.72
C ASP A 779 17.25 28.85 4.96
N PRO A 780 17.56 29.91 5.73
CA PRO A 780 18.94 30.28 6.06
C PRO A 780 19.63 29.31 7.04
N GLY A 781 18.88 28.38 7.65
CA GLY A 781 19.37 27.36 8.59
C GLY A 781 19.50 25.95 8.01
N LEU A 782 19.27 25.77 6.70
CA LEU A 782 19.20 24.45 6.06
C LEU A 782 20.47 23.62 6.28
N ALA A 783 20.31 22.51 7.01
CA ALA A 783 21.31 21.49 7.27
C ALA A 783 20.89 20.19 6.60
N MET A 784 21.82 19.52 5.90
CA MET A 784 21.53 18.26 5.19
C MET A 784 21.87 17.06 6.06
N ASP A 785 21.05 16.02 5.96
CA ASP A 785 21.23 14.81 6.76
C ASP A 785 22.27 13.88 6.12
N ALA A 786 22.34 13.82 4.78
CA ALA A 786 23.41 13.15 4.05
C ALA A 786 23.65 13.82 2.69
N ILE A 787 24.87 13.70 2.15
CA ILE A 787 25.22 14.21 0.82
C ILE A 787 26.17 13.21 0.15
N THR A 788 25.96 12.92 -1.13
CA THR A 788 26.87 12.08 -1.92
C THR A 788 26.95 12.56 -3.36
N THR A 789 27.99 12.11 -4.06
CA THR A 789 28.04 12.17 -5.52
C THR A 789 27.44 10.89 -6.12
N PHE A 790 26.97 10.99 -7.35
CA PHE A 790 26.70 9.82 -8.19
C PHE A 790 26.89 10.22 -9.64
N ARG A 791 27.71 9.53 -10.43
CA ARG A 791 27.79 9.71 -11.91
C ARG A 791 27.75 11.18 -12.43
N ARG A 792 28.41 12.12 -11.73
CA ARG A 792 28.52 13.59 -12.00
C ARG A 792 27.41 14.52 -11.47
N GLU A 793 26.44 13.99 -10.73
CA GLU A 793 25.48 14.77 -9.94
C GLU A 793 25.85 14.78 -8.45
N VAL A 794 25.41 15.82 -7.75
CA VAL A 794 25.47 15.89 -6.28
C VAL A 794 24.05 15.77 -5.74
N MET A 795 23.84 14.79 -4.87
CA MET A 795 22.57 14.49 -4.24
C MET A 795 22.60 14.94 -2.78
N PHE A 796 21.60 15.73 -2.38
CA PHE A 796 21.43 16.23 -1.03
C PHE A 796 20.19 15.59 -0.41
N PHE A 797 20.30 15.00 0.77
CA PHE A 797 19.20 14.31 1.45
C PHE A 797 18.76 15.08 2.70
N LYS A 798 17.45 15.28 2.85
CA LYS A 798 16.82 15.87 4.04
C LYS A 798 15.46 15.24 4.35
N GLY A 799 15.38 14.54 5.46
CA GLY A 799 14.20 13.79 5.88
C GLY A 799 13.79 12.76 4.84
N ARG A 800 12.61 12.96 4.23
CA ARG A 800 12.07 12.12 3.15
C ARG A 800 12.37 12.64 1.74
N HIS A 801 13.05 13.77 1.61
CA HIS A 801 13.26 14.46 0.36
C HIS A 801 14.73 14.42 -0.08
N LEU A 802 14.95 14.55 -1.39
CA LEU A 802 16.27 14.75 -1.95
C LEU A 802 16.27 15.87 -3.00
N TRP A 803 17.39 16.57 -3.10
CA TRP A 803 17.68 17.47 -4.22
C TRP A 803 18.78 16.88 -5.08
N ARG A 804 18.59 16.96 -6.40
CA ARG A 804 19.62 16.62 -7.39
C ARG A 804 20.11 17.87 -8.05
N THR A 805 21.42 18.04 -8.07
CA THR A 805 22.06 19.14 -8.78
C THR A 805 23.01 18.58 -9.82
N TYR A 806 22.88 19.09 -11.04
CA TYR A 806 23.74 18.74 -12.15
C TYR A 806 24.86 19.76 -12.25
N SER A 807 26.10 19.28 -12.40
CA SER A 807 27.27 20.16 -12.57
C SER A 807 27.17 21.04 -13.83
N ASP A 808 26.39 20.60 -14.82
CA ASP A 808 26.37 21.11 -16.20
C ASP A 808 25.00 21.70 -16.64
N ILE A 809 23.92 21.54 -15.85
CA ILE A 809 22.54 21.96 -16.19
C ILE A 809 21.94 22.77 -15.02
N ALA A 810 21.10 23.77 -15.34
CA ALA A 810 20.63 24.78 -14.39
C ALA A 810 19.42 24.38 -13.52
N ASP A 811 18.96 23.13 -13.61
CA ASP A 811 17.76 22.67 -12.91
C ASP A 811 18.11 21.95 -11.61
N VAL A 812 17.38 22.30 -10.54
CA VAL A 812 17.40 21.62 -9.24
C VAL A 812 16.10 20.82 -9.13
N GLU A 813 16.21 19.50 -9.19
CA GLU A 813 15.06 18.60 -9.04
C GLU A 813 14.82 18.32 -7.55
N PHE A 814 13.57 18.40 -7.10
CA PHE A 814 13.14 18.10 -5.74
C PHE A 814 12.13 16.97 -5.76
N GLU A 815 12.48 15.86 -5.12
CA GLU A 815 11.74 14.60 -5.20
C GLU A 815 11.78 13.85 -3.87
N PHE A 816 10.93 12.83 -3.73
CA PHE A 816 11.01 11.91 -2.60
C PHE A 816 12.13 10.88 -2.81
N ILE A 817 12.84 10.52 -1.73
CA ILE A 817 13.81 9.41 -1.75
C ILE A 817 13.13 8.11 -2.21
N ALA A 818 11.90 7.89 -1.77
CA ALA A 818 11.09 6.74 -2.13
C ALA A 818 10.73 6.68 -3.63
N SER A 819 10.73 7.79 -4.36
CA SER A 819 10.47 7.80 -5.81
C SER A 819 11.52 7.02 -6.58
N PHE A 820 12.77 7.00 -6.10
CA PHE A 820 13.90 6.33 -6.76
C PHE A 820 14.30 5.04 -6.05
N TRP A 821 14.28 5.05 -4.72
CA TRP A 821 14.66 3.91 -3.90
C TRP A 821 13.63 3.70 -2.78
N PRO A 822 12.49 3.06 -3.10
CA PRO A 822 11.43 2.81 -2.12
C PRO A 822 11.96 2.10 -0.86
N SER A 823 12.93 1.20 -1.02
CA SER A 823 13.49 0.41 0.08
C SER A 823 14.55 1.12 0.94
N LEU A 824 14.92 2.37 0.64
CA LEU A 824 15.77 3.16 1.53
C LEU A 824 14.95 3.79 2.65
N PRO A 825 15.48 3.82 3.88
CA PRO A 825 14.78 4.48 4.98
C PRO A 825 14.80 6.00 4.83
N THR A 826 13.86 6.70 5.46
CA THR A 826 13.90 8.17 5.59
C THR A 826 14.95 8.61 6.62
N ASP A 827 15.33 9.88 6.60
CA ASP A 827 16.23 10.49 7.59
C ASP A 827 17.63 9.83 7.59
N LEU A 828 18.21 9.74 6.39
CA LEU A 828 19.52 9.14 6.16
C LEU A 828 20.62 9.89 6.93
N GLN A 829 21.52 9.17 7.58
CA GLN A 829 22.53 9.77 8.46
C GLN A 829 23.88 9.98 7.77
N ALA A 830 24.22 9.15 6.78
CA ALA A 830 25.39 9.34 5.94
C ALA A 830 25.22 8.65 4.59
N ALA A 831 25.91 9.14 3.56
CA ALA A 831 25.99 8.48 2.26
C ALA A 831 27.35 8.74 1.61
N TYR A 832 27.87 7.81 0.82
CA TYR A 832 29.03 8.05 -0.04
C TYR A 832 29.04 7.12 -1.26
N GLU A 833 29.68 7.57 -2.35
CA GLU A 833 29.91 6.76 -3.54
C GLU A 833 31.26 6.04 -3.44
N ASN A 834 31.25 4.72 -3.59
CA ASN A 834 32.46 3.92 -3.60
C ASN A 834 33.12 3.89 -5.00
N PRO A 835 34.36 3.40 -5.13
CA PRO A 835 35.04 3.30 -6.43
C PRO A 835 34.45 2.29 -7.43
N ARG A 836 33.34 1.62 -7.10
CA ARG A 836 32.65 0.62 -7.95
C ARG A 836 31.33 1.15 -8.53
N ASP A 837 31.15 2.47 -8.54
CA ASP A 837 29.91 3.17 -8.92
C ASP A 837 28.69 2.70 -8.11
N GLN A 838 28.87 2.52 -6.80
CA GLN A 838 27.80 2.17 -5.88
C GLN A 838 27.71 3.20 -4.76
N ILE A 839 26.49 3.58 -4.40
CA ILE A 839 26.26 4.49 -3.28
C ILE A 839 25.98 3.65 -2.04
N LEU A 840 26.76 3.86 -0.99
CA LEU A 840 26.50 3.31 0.33
C LEU A 840 25.77 4.34 1.17
N VAL A 841 24.66 3.93 1.77
CA VAL A 841 23.80 4.80 2.58
C VAL A 841 23.64 4.19 3.97
N PHE A 842 23.68 5.02 5.00
CA PHE A 842 23.74 4.60 6.40
C PHE A 842 22.56 5.16 7.20
N LYS A 843 21.96 4.29 8.02
CA LYS A 843 20.98 4.67 9.04
C LYS A 843 21.08 3.70 10.22
N ASP A 844 21.26 4.27 11.41
CA ASP A 844 21.43 3.57 12.67
C ASP A 844 22.58 2.55 12.56
N GLU A 845 22.35 1.30 12.97
CA GLU A 845 23.36 0.23 12.92
C GLU A 845 23.48 -0.44 11.54
N ASN A 846 22.78 0.07 10.52
CA ASN A 846 22.61 -0.56 9.22
C ASN A 846 23.09 0.32 8.06
N PHE A 847 23.51 -0.34 6.97
CA PHE A 847 23.82 0.31 5.71
C PHE A 847 23.30 -0.45 4.50
N TRP A 848 22.97 0.30 3.46
CA TRP A 848 22.47 -0.16 2.17
C TRP A 848 23.45 0.18 1.07
N VAL A 849 23.45 -0.61 0.00
CA VAL A 849 24.27 -0.36 -1.19
C VAL A 849 23.37 -0.27 -2.41
N ILE A 850 23.52 0.81 -3.16
CA ILE A 850 22.70 1.18 -4.29
C ILE A 850 23.54 1.11 -5.56
N ARG A 851 22.97 0.57 -6.62
CA ARG A 851 23.54 0.58 -7.97
C ARG A 851 22.51 1.07 -8.98
N GLY A 852 22.60 2.32 -9.41
CA GLY A 852 21.55 2.94 -10.24
C GLY A 852 20.27 3.13 -9.41
N TYR A 853 19.14 2.62 -9.90
CA TYR A 853 17.85 2.67 -9.19
C TYR A 853 17.54 1.42 -8.34
N ALA A 854 18.46 0.44 -8.32
CA ALA A 854 18.29 -0.77 -7.53
C ALA A 854 19.12 -0.71 -6.24
N VAL A 855 18.46 -0.94 -5.11
CA VAL A 855 19.13 -1.32 -3.86
C VAL A 855 19.53 -2.80 -4.00
N LEU A 856 20.80 -3.12 -3.75
CA LEU A 856 21.30 -4.49 -3.86
C LEU A 856 20.59 -5.39 -2.84
N SER A 857 20.15 -6.58 -3.28
CA SER A 857 19.32 -7.52 -2.51
C SER A 857 19.94 -8.03 -1.22
N ASP A 858 21.27 -7.95 -1.08
CA ASP A 858 22.02 -8.45 0.07
C ASP A 858 22.05 -7.47 1.25
N TYR A 859 21.32 -6.36 1.17
CA TYR A 859 21.32 -5.26 2.14
C TYR A 859 19.90 -4.99 2.68
N PRO A 860 19.74 -4.48 3.92
CA PRO A 860 20.76 -3.89 4.78
C PRO A 860 21.75 -4.87 5.39
N LYS A 861 22.99 -4.41 5.58
CA LYS A 861 24.00 -5.09 6.41
C LYS A 861 24.32 -4.24 7.63
N SER A 862 24.67 -4.91 8.73
CA SER A 862 25.13 -4.20 9.91
C SER A 862 26.47 -3.51 9.64
N ILE A 863 26.64 -2.27 10.12
CA ILE A 863 27.91 -1.53 10.05
C ILE A 863 29.05 -2.29 10.73
N HIS A 864 28.75 -3.21 11.67
CA HIS A 864 29.77 -4.06 12.30
C HIS A 864 30.50 -4.98 11.32
N THR A 865 29.87 -5.31 10.18
CA THR A 865 30.52 -6.07 9.10
C THR A 865 31.63 -5.29 8.40
N LEU A 866 31.62 -3.95 8.49
CA LEU A 866 32.70 -3.08 8.02
C LEU A 866 33.85 -2.96 9.03
N GLY A 867 33.77 -3.66 10.17
CA GLY A 867 34.79 -3.66 11.22
C GLY A 867 34.56 -2.65 12.36
N PHE A 868 33.38 -2.02 12.43
CA PHE A 868 33.03 -1.15 13.57
C PHE A 868 32.71 -1.96 14.84
N PRO A 869 33.16 -1.54 16.04
CA PRO A 869 32.83 -2.21 17.29
C PRO A 869 31.36 -2.01 17.67
N ARG A 870 30.76 -2.95 18.42
CA ARG A 870 29.34 -2.95 18.85
C ARG A 870 28.88 -1.70 19.63
N ARG A 871 29.82 -0.89 20.10
CA ARG A 871 29.55 0.41 20.76
C ARG A 871 29.16 1.52 19.78
N VAL A 872 29.48 1.37 18.49
CA VAL A 872 29.11 2.36 17.46
C VAL A 872 27.71 2.03 16.98
N LYS A 873 26.77 2.96 17.19
CA LYS A 873 25.34 2.78 16.94
C LYS A 873 24.83 3.53 15.71
N LYS A 874 25.63 4.48 15.19
CA LYS A 874 25.36 5.26 13.98
C LYS A 874 26.63 5.86 13.40
N ILE A 875 26.55 6.31 12.16
CA ILE A 875 27.60 7.05 11.44
C ILE A 875 27.05 8.42 11.05
N ASP A 876 27.74 9.49 11.42
CA ASP A 876 27.26 10.87 11.24
C ASP A 876 27.62 11.44 9.84
N ALA A 877 28.71 10.98 9.21
CA ALA A 877 29.04 11.33 7.83
C ALA A 877 30.00 10.30 7.22
N ALA A 878 30.06 10.23 5.89
CA ALA A 878 30.99 9.37 5.17
C ALA A 878 31.50 10.04 3.88
N VAL A 879 32.76 9.84 3.51
CA VAL A 879 33.31 10.32 2.23
C VAL A 879 34.40 9.37 1.74
N CYS A 880 34.34 9.00 0.45
CA CYS A 880 35.41 8.23 -0.19
C CYS A 880 36.35 9.16 -0.94
N ASP A 881 37.67 8.99 -0.74
CA ASP A 881 38.67 9.59 -1.61
C ASP A 881 38.92 8.65 -2.81
N HIS A 882 38.43 9.05 -3.99
CA HIS A 882 38.59 8.28 -5.22
C HIS A 882 40.06 8.08 -5.63
N ASN A 883 40.98 8.97 -5.22
CA ASN A 883 42.39 8.86 -5.57
C ASN A 883 43.11 7.77 -4.77
N THR A 884 42.79 7.66 -3.47
CA THR A 884 43.44 6.70 -2.57
C THR A 884 42.61 5.45 -2.30
N ARG A 885 41.34 5.43 -2.76
CA ARG A 885 40.34 4.37 -2.49
C ARG A 885 40.17 4.11 -0.99
N LYS A 886 40.24 5.18 -0.20
CA LYS A 886 40.02 5.16 1.25
C LYS A 886 38.73 5.89 1.57
N THR A 887 37.89 5.25 2.38
CA THR A 887 36.66 5.84 2.87
C THR A 887 36.85 6.31 4.30
N PHE A 888 36.46 7.55 4.57
CA PHE A 888 36.46 8.13 5.91
C PHE A 888 35.05 8.14 6.46
N PHE A 889 34.88 7.55 7.65
CA PHE A 889 33.63 7.56 8.40
C PHE A 889 33.75 8.42 9.64
N PHE A 890 32.78 9.28 9.89
CA PHE A 890 32.75 10.19 11.04
C PHE A 890 31.70 9.72 12.04
N VAL A 891 32.11 9.56 13.30
CA VAL A 891 31.27 9.08 14.41
C VAL A 891 31.59 9.91 15.65
N GLY A 892 30.70 10.85 15.98
CA GLY A 892 30.91 11.86 17.02
C GLY A 892 32.17 12.67 16.74
N ILE A 893 33.14 12.59 17.66
CA ILE A 893 34.43 13.30 17.55
C ILE A 893 35.55 12.48 16.89
N TRP A 894 35.21 11.28 16.40
CA TRP A 894 36.16 10.31 15.87
C TRP A 894 35.97 10.12 14.36
N CYS A 895 37.07 10.04 13.63
CA CYS A 895 37.08 9.55 12.25
C CYS A 895 37.69 8.16 12.20
N TRP A 896 37.12 7.30 11.36
CA TRP A 896 37.59 5.97 11.02
C TRP A 896 37.99 5.96 9.55
N ARG A 897 38.94 5.10 9.17
CA ARG A 897 39.37 4.97 7.78
C ARG A 897 39.29 3.53 7.34
N PHE A 898 38.54 3.31 6.27
CA PHE A 898 38.27 2.01 5.68
C PHE A 898 38.97 1.90 4.33
N ASP A 899 39.65 0.79 4.10
CA ASP A 899 40.28 0.47 2.83
C ASP A 899 39.29 -0.29 1.94
N GLU A 900 38.83 0.35 0.87
CA GLU A 900 37.88 -0.25 -0.07
C GLU A 900 38.49 -1.41 -0.88
N THR A 901 39.82 -1.47 -1.00
CA THR A 901 40.52 -2.54 -1.70
C THR A 901 40.68 -3.76 -0.79
N ALA A 902 41.10 -3.54 0.45
CA ALA A 902 41.28 -4.62 1.43
C ALA A 902 39.97 -5.03 2.12
N GLN A 903 38.90 -4.24 1.98
CA GLN A 903 37.60 -4.41 2.66
C GLN A 903 37.76 -4.50 4.19
N ALA A 904 38.66 -3.69 4.75
CA ALA A 904 38.99 -3.69 6.17
C ALA A 904 39.35 -2.30 6.70
N MET A 905 39.18 -2.08 8.01
CA MET A 905 39.58 -0.86 8.68
C MET A 905 41.11 -0.75 8.77
N ASP A 906 41.65 0.43 8.47
CA ASP A 906 43.08 0.69 8.55
C ASP A 906 43.56 0.65 10.02
N ARG A 907 44.75 0.06 10.22
CA ARG A 907 45.42 0.07 11.52
C ARG A 907 45.76 1.51 11.93
N GLY A 908 45.49 1.86 13.18
CA GLY A 908 45.71 3.22 13.72
C GLY A 908 44.50 4.15 13.68
N PHE A 909 43.32 3.63 13.33
CA PHE A 909 42.02 4.28 13.50
C PHE A 909 41.18 3.55 14.57
N PRO A 910 40.31 4.25 15.32
CA PRO A 910 39.85 5.63 15.12
C PRO A 910 40.84 6.72 15.55
N GLN A 911 40.77 7.89 14.91
CA GLN A 911 41.52 9.11 15.26
C GLN A 911 40.57 10.27 15.56
N ARG A 912 41.01 11.26 16.33
CA ARG A 912 40.19 12.46 16.58
C ARG A 912 40.09 13.30 15.31
N ILE A 913 38.88 13.74 14.96
CA ILE A 913 38.62 14.54 13.76
C ILE A 913 39.54 15.77 13.71
N VAL A 914 39.61 16.53 14.80
CA VAL A 914 40.47 17.73 14.92
C VAL A 914 41.97 17.48 14.72
N LYS A 915 42.45 16.24 14.92
CA LYS A 915 43.85 15.87 14.71
C LYS A 915 44.11 15.50 13.24
N HIS A 916 43.13 14.85 12.60
CA HIS A 916 43.27 14.38 11.23
C HIS A 916 42.89 15.45 10.20
N PHE A 917 41.83 16.20 10.49
CA PHE A 917 41.28 17.30 9.73
C PHE A 917 41.25 18.57 10.62
N PRO A 918 42.38 19.28 10.77
CA PRO A 918 42.41 20.52 11.53
C PRO A 918 41.47 21.58 10.93
N GLY A 919 40.76 22.32 11.79
CA GLY A 919 39.94 23.48 11.40
C GLY A 919 38.45 23.20 11.14
N ILE A 920 38.04 21.96 10.82
CA ILE A 920 36.63 21.67 10.47
C ILE A 920 35.69 21.55 11.67
N GLY A 921 36.24 21.44 12.89
CA GLY A 921 35.49 21.34 14.14
C GLY A 921 35.45 19.93 14.74
N LEU A 922 34.57 19.74 15.73
CA LEU A 922 34.47 18.51 16.53
C LEU A 922 33.51 17.46 15.95
N HIS A 923 32.55 17.86 15.10
CA HIS A 923 31.56 16.98 14.48
C HIS A 923 31.35 17.39 13.02
N VAL A 924 30.85 16.45 12.22
CA VAL A 924 30.57 16.60 10.80
C VAL A 924 29.18 16.03 10.55
N ASP A 925 28.30 16.81 9.92
CA ASP A 925 26.90 16.41 9.67
C ASP A 925 26.76 15.69 8.32
N SER A 926 27.56 16.06 7.33
CA SER A 926 27.68 15.34 6.06
C SER A 926 28.98 15.72 5.36
N ALA A 927 29.44 14.86 4.45
CA ALA A 927 30.66 15.10 3.69
C ALA A 927 30.59 14.47 2.30
N PHE A 928 31.20 15.09 1.30
CA PHE A 928 31.39 14.46 -0.01
C PHE A 928 32.66 14.97 -0.70
N GLN A 929 33.13 14.25 -1.72
CA GLN A 929 34.27 14.64 -2.54
C GLN A 929 33.78 15.23 -3.87
N HIS A 930 34.31 16.40 -4.25
CA HIS A 930 34.05 16.96 -5.59
C HIS A 930 35.29 17.71 -6.10
N LYS A 931 35.64 17.48 -7.36
CA LYS A 931 36.82 18.09 -8.04
C LYS A 931 38.13 18.01 -7.23
N GLY A 932 38.30 16.95 -6.44
CA GLY A 932 39.51 16.71 -5.64
C GLY A 932 39.54 17.34 -4.25
N PHE A 933 38.50 18.08 -3.85
CA PHE A 933 38.33 18.64 -2.51
C PHE A 933 37.30 17.86 -1.70
N PHE A 934 37.45 17.88 -0.38
CA PHE A 934 36.41 17.41 0.53
C PHE A 934 35.55 18.59 0.97
N TYR A 935 34.24 18.45 0.83
CA TYR A 935 33.27 19.41 1.33
C TYR A 935 32.67 18.86 2.61
N PHE A 936 32.98 19.50 3.75
CA PHE A 936 32.41 19.15 5.06
C PHE A 936 31.25 20.07 5.39
N PHE A 937 30.14 19.52 5.89
CA PHE A 937 28.95 20.29 6.24
C PHE A 937 28.74 20.26 7.75
N ARG A 938 28.36 21.42 8.28
CA ARG A 938 28.00 21.60 9.68
C ARG A 938 26.93 22.69 9.82
N GLY A 939 25.70 22.26 10.04
CA GLY A 939 24.52 23.11 9.96
C GLY A 939 24.40 23.77 8.58
N SER A 940 24.26 25.09 8.57
CA SER A 940 24.16 25.89 7.34
C SER A 940 25.51 26.28 6.70
N ARG A 941 26.64 25.77 7.22
CA ARG A 941 27.99 26.05 6.72
C ARG A 941 28.60 24.84 6.06
N GLN A 942 29.29 25.07 4.94
CA GLN A 942 30.13 24.09 4.28
C GLN A 942 31.59 24.58 4.22
N PHE A 943 32.52 23.66 4.38
CA PHE A 943 33.96 23.90 4.39
C PHE A 943 34.59 23.11 3.24
N GLU A 944 35.11 23.83 2.26
CA GLU A 944 35.94 23.24 1.21
C GLU A 944 37.34 23.01 1.80
N TYR A 945 37.78 21.75 1.79
CA TYR A 945 38.99 21.31 2.47
C TYR A 945 39.94 20.64 1.47
N ASP A 946 41.16 21.17 1.41
CA ASP A 946 42.24 20.58 0.63
C ASP A 946 42.93 19.48 1.43
N ILE A 947 42.80 18.24 0.96
CA ILE A 947 43.35 17.04 1.61
C ILE A 947 44.89 17.05 1.58
N LYS A 948 45.51 17.62 0.54
CA LYS A 948 46.96 17.68 0.36
C LYS A 948 47.56 18.76 1.25
N ALA A 949 46.96 19.95 1.27
CA ALA A 949 47.42 21.08 2.09
C ALA A 949 46.97 20.98 3.56
N LYS A 950 46.00 20.11 3.86
CA LYS A 950 45.33 19.95 5.17
C LYS A 950 44.82 21.28 5.75
N ASN A 951 44.18 22.08 4.90
CA ASN A 951 43.61 23.37 5.29
C ASN A 951 42.27 23.62 4.60
N ILE A 952 41.45 24.47 5.20
CA ILE A 952 40.19 24.95 4.63
C ILE A 952 40.52 26.05 3.61
N THR A 953 40.12 25.85 2.36
CA THR A 953 40.31 26.82 1.27
C THR A 953 39.19 27.85 1.24
N ARG A 954 37.95 27.42 1.52
CA ARG A 954 36.76 28.28 1.46
C ARG A 954 35.69 27.85 2.45
N VAL A 955 34.99 28.82 3.02
CA VAL A 955 33.77 28.61 3.82
C VAL A 955 32.58 29.20 3.06
N MET A 956 31.54 28.41 2.84
CA MET A 956 30.34 28.81 2.10
C MET A 956 29.08 28.41 2.87
N ARG A 957 27.92 28.85 2.39
CA ARG A 957 26.63 28.37 2.90
C ARG A 957 26.20 27.08 2.20
N THR A 958 25.47 26.22 2.89
CA THR A 958 24.96 24.96 2.31
C THR A 958 24.15 25.20 1.03
N ASN A 959 23.38 26.29 0.96
CA ASN A 959 22.53 26.61 -0.17
C ASN A 959 23.25 27.15 -1.43
N THR A 960 24.57 27.36 -1.39
CA THR A 960 25.35 27.84 -2.54
C THR A 960 25.28 26.87 -3.74
N TRP A 961 25.01 25.59 -3.50
CA TRP A 961 24.80 24.58 -4.54
C TRP A 961 23.47 24.71 -5.31
N PHE A 962 22.49 25.47 -4.80
CA PHE A 962 21.15 25.60 -5.39
C PHE A 962 20.93 26.91 -6.16
N ARG A 963 22.00 27.69 -6.44
CA ARG A 963 21.99 28.97 -7.21
C ARG A 963 20.81 29.91 -6.89
N CYS A 964 20.55 30.11 -5.60
CA CYS A 964 19.55 31.05 -5.13
C CYS A 964 19.90 32.48 -5.59
N LYS A 965 18.94 33.22 -6.19
CA LYS A 965 19.15 34.63 -6.55
C LYS A 965 19.57 35.40 -5.30
N GLU A 966 20.80 35.91 -5.28
CA GLU A 966 21.25 36.73 -4.16
C GLU A 966 20.38 38.00 -4.08
N PRO A 967 19.85 38.35 -2.89
CA PRO A 967 19.45 39.71 -2.65
C PRO A 967 20.71 40.59 -2.66
N LEU A 968 20.70 41.62 -3.52
CA LEU A 968 21.65 42.72 -3.46
C LEU A 968 21.75 43.20 -2.00
N ASN A 969 22.96 43.10 -1.42
CA ASN A 969 23.36 43.41 -0.05
C ASN A 969 23.29 42.27 0.98
N SER A 970 24.38 41.50 1.10
CA SER A 970 25.04 41.37 2.41
C SER A 970 26.48 40.87 2.25
N SER A 971 27.44 41.77 2.48
CA SER A 971 28.85 41.42 2.66
C SER A 971 29.03 40.63 3.97
N PHE A 972 29.57 39.42 3.89
CA PHE A 972 29.93 38.63 5.08
C PHE A 972 31.29 39.04 5.61
N ASN A 973 31.32 39.67 6.79
CA ASN A 973 32.51 39.78 7.64
C ASN A 973 32.51 38.60 8.63
N VAL A 974 33.66 37.92 8.72
CA VAL A 974 33.89 36.78 9.62
C VAL A 974 34.28 37.32 10.99
N ASP A 975 33.54 36.97 12.04
CA ASP A 975 33.99 37.13 13.43
C ASP A 975 33.74 35.83 14.20
N ILE A 976 34.83 35.22 14.65
CA ILE A 976 34.85 33.98 15.45
C ILE A 976 35.09 34.39 16.91
N LYS A 977 34.15 34.07 17.80
CA LYS A 977 34.42 34.02 19.25
C LYS A 977 33.74 32.81 19.89
N GLU A 978 34.56 31.83 20.25
CA GLU A 978 34.22 30.72 21.14
C GLU A 978 34.05 31.21 22.59
N ARG A 979 33.07 30.65 23.31
CA ARG A 979 32.98 30.73 24.77
C ARG A 979 33.04 29.32 25.35
N ALA A 980 34.18 29.00 25.96
CA ALA A 980 34.28 27.94 26.95
C ALA A 980 33.90 28.51 28.34
N HIS A 981 33.17 27.75 29.15
CA HIS A 981 33.03 27.99 30.58
C HIS A 981 33.74 26.84 31.31
N SER A 982 34.71 27.19 32.15
CA SER A 982 35.05 26.41 33.34
C SER A 982 35.23 27.36 34.51
N ILE A 983 34.79 26.89 35.66
CA ILE A 983 34.61 27.55 36.95
C ILE A 983 35.97 27.81 37.62
N GLY A 984 36.11 28.93 38.33
CA GLY A 984 37.05 29.05 39.46
C GLY A 984 37.78 30.37 39.67
N ALA A 985 37.31 31.13 40.66
CA ALA A 985 38.05 31.99 41.61
C ALA A 985 38.81 33.27 41.18
N VAL A 986 38.22 34.40 41.59
CA VAL A 986 38.73 35.60 42.31
C VAL A 986 40.18 36.12 42.08
N ILE A 987 40.25 37.47 42.00
CA ILE A 987 41.32 38.43 42.41
C ILE A 987 42.03 39.18 41.26
N SER A 988 41.48 40.36 41.00
CA SER A 988 42.10 41.71 40.99
C SER A 988 43.61 41.93 40.69
N HIS A 989 43.81 42.88 39.77
CA HIS A 989 44.82 43.95 39.74
C HIS A 989 46.25 43.77 39.14
N HIS A 990 46.55 44.74 38.26
CA HIS A 990 47.82 45.44 37.96
C HIS A 990 48.83 44.93 36.90
N LYS A 991 48.81 45.68 35.79
CA LYS A 991 49.90 46.27 34.99
C LYS A 991 51.36 45.82 35.25
N SER A 992 52.00 45.55 34.11
CA SER A 992 53.39 45.91 33.75
C SER A 992 54.53 45.10 34.38
N LEU A 993 55.12 44.19 33.60
CA LEU A 993 56.53 44.32 33.20
C LEU A 993 56.85 43.35 32.05
N SER A 994 57.15 43.92 30.88
CA SER A 994 58.05 43.32 29.89
C SER A 994 59.40 43.04 30.52
N LEU A 995 60.19 42.12 29.96
CA LEU A 995 61.59 41.74 30.31
C LEU A 995 61.72 40.45 31.12
N PHE A 996 61.57 39.29 30.46
CA PHE A 996 62.34 38.10 30.85
C PHE A 996 62.62 37.13 29.69
N ILE A 997 61.95 37.27 28.54
CA ILE A 997 62.20 36.42 27.36
C ILE A 997 63.40 36.90 26.52
N PHE A 998 63.91 38.12 26.76
CA PHE A 998 65.15 38.60 26.12
C PHE A 998 66.45 38.15 26.82
N SER A 999 66.38 37.45 27.95
CA SER A 999 67.59 37.09 28.74
C SER A 999 67.98 35.61 28.69
N ILE A 1000 67.23 34.73 28.01
CA ILE A 1000 67.59 33.30 27.93
C ILE A 1000 68.05 32.89 26.52
N VAL A 1001 67.63 33.58 25.46
CA VAL A 1001 68.12 33.31 24.10
C VAL A 1001 69.50 33.91 23.83
N HIS A 1002 69.91 34.96 24.55
CA HIS A 1002 71.25 35.57 24.42
C HIS A 1002 72.32 34.93 25.33
N VAL A 1003 71.93 34.04 26.25
CA VAL A 1003 72.85 33.31 27.15
C VAL A 1003 73.08 31.87 26.67
N LEU A 1004 72.15 31.27 25.94
CA LEU A 1004 72.31 29.91 25.40
C LEU A 1004 73.07 29.82 24.07
N THR A 1005 73.32 30.94 23.37
CA THR A 1005 74.22 30.97 22.19
C THR A 1005 75.68 31.28 22.53
N LYS A 1006 76.02 31.43 23.82
CA LYS A 1006 77.41 31.66 24.27
C LYS A 1006 77.98 30.52 25.15
N MET A 1007 77.30 29.37 25.21
CA MET A 1007 77.79 28.17 25.89
C MET A 1007 78.01 26.96 24.97
N TYR A 1008 77.86 27.12 23.66
CA TYR A 1008 78.32 26.14 22.66
C TYR A 1008 79.09 26.86 21.54
N SER A 1009 80.31 27.26 21.89
CA SER A 1009 81.50 27.00 21.06
C SER A 1009 81.97 25.59 21.33
#